data_AF-A0A1H6B3S3-F1
#
_entry.id   AF-A0A1H6B3S3-F1
#
_cell.length_a   1.000
_cell.length_b   1.000
_cell.length_c   1.000
_cell.angle_alpha   90.00
_cell.angle_beta   90.00
_cell.angle_gamma   90.00
#
_symmetry.space_group_name_H-M   'P 1'
#
loop_
_entity.id
_entity.type
_entity.pdbx_description
1 polymer ?
#
loop_
_entity_poly.entity_id
_entity_poly.type
_entity_poly.pdbx_seq_one_letter_code
_entity_poly.pdbx_strand_id
1 'polypeptide(L)'
;MQRVLRLSPLWILALLAAILAVSSAPAQAATTSITVDGGKGGRTFDGIGAISGGGGNSRLLTDYPPQQQSQILDYLFKPGYGADLQLLKLEIGGDANSTDGSEPSIEHSKGVVNCNAGYEFWLAEQAVKRNPNIGLYGLAWAAPGWIDGGFWSTDTINYLISWLGCAKQHGLPIKYLGGWNERGHDDAWYVQLRAALDKAGYGKVQIVADDSGWDVADDMAKDKAFNDAVSIIGAHYPCQGDGGPATSCSSTQTAQDNGKPLWASENGSQDMNTGAPALIRSITRGYVDAKMTSYFNWPLIAAIYPNLPYSTVGLATAGSPWSGNYSIGENTWATAQVTQFAQPGWTFIDSASGYLNGAESNGSYVTLKSPNGKDYSTVLETTTATAAQTATFTVQGGLSTGAVHVWATDVNHPGAATDFVHTQDITPAADGTYSLTMQPGYIYTVSTTTGQGKGTATAPAAHALALPYSDNFDNDVIGGEARYLSDMQGSFEVQKCAAGRSGKCLQQMAPVKPIEWQDDSDAFTLVGDPTWTDYTLQTDAELAKPGTLELIGRAGTQNRPQSHQQGYFFQISDTGAWTLFKSDANGTRTTLMRSATTPLGTGRWHKLALSFSGPVITASVDGRKVGSVQDSSYTAGQGGLGLTSYDLDQFDNLSFTKEKAAAPGATLAVTPSVKSVQRGKDLTVTTTLTVPAHGTTAEGINMTLAAPSGFVYDAQPQVFGAVMPGQSAVATWTLTAPSAAASTATLTATATYAQHDVAQILRQDAQVQVSNPPPPTGVTDVSDLDFVASTNGWGPVERDESVGGTNAGDGGPLTIDGTVYPKGLGTNSVSDVTIYLGGNCSKLVTTVGNDDDAGTSGSETFSVLGDGKTLAATKTVKGGDPAQQLTADLTGVQTLDLVVGDAGDGNAYDHGDWANPQLTCAG
;
A
#
# COMPACT_ATOMS: atom_id res chain seq x y z
N MET A 1 64.61 -18.33 -63.77
CA MET A 1 65.86 -18.65 -63.03
C MET A 1 65.66 -18.25 -61.58
N GLN A 2 65.90 -19.18 -60.63
CA GLN A 2 66.44 -19.02 -59.24
C GLN A 2 66.11 -17.72 -58.45
N ARG A 3 65.83 -17.68 -57.15
CA ARG A 3 65.92 -18.57 -55.97
C ARG A 3 65.24 -17.78 -54.81
N VAL A 4 64.39 -18.38 -53.97
CA VAL A 4 64.65 -18.84 -52.57
C VAL A 4 64.96 -17.72 -51.54
N LEU A 5 64.16 -17.57 -50.46
CA LEU A 5 64.48 -17.93 -49.05
C LEU A 5 63.49 -17.36 -47.99
N ARG A 6 63.06 -18.28 -47.10
CA ARG A 6 62.70 -18.16 -45.67
C ARG A 6 61.29 -17.70 -45.26
N LEU A 7 60.46 -18.70 -44.94
CA LEU A 7 59.31 -18.62 -44.03
C LEU A 7 59.42 -19.74 -43.00
N SER A 8 59.40 -19.38 -41.71
CA SER A 8 58.83 -20.11 -40.55
C SER A 8 59.21 -19.37 -39.24
N PRO A 9 58.38 -19.37 -38.16
CA PRO A 9 57.15 -20.14 -37.97
C PRO A 9 55.95 -19.30 -37.47
N LEU A 10 54.86 -19.29 -38.23
CA LEU A 10 53.52 -18.82 -37.81
C LEU A 10 52.77 -19.83 -36.92
N TRP A 11 53.42 -20.93 -36.54
CA TRP A 11 52.77 -22.05 -35.83
C TRP A 11 52.69 -21.87 -34.31
N ILE A 12 53.47 -20.95 -33.72
CA ILE A 12 53.43 -20.69 -32.26
C ILE A 12 52.29 -19.71 -31.91
N LEU A 13 51.95 -18.77 -32.81
CA LEU A 13 50.83 -17.84 -32.62
C LEU A 13 49.46 -18.49 -32.86
N ALA A 14 49.37 -19.50 -33.73
CA ALA A 14 48.12 -20.25 -33.94
C ALA A 14 47.77 -21.16 -32.75
N LEU A 15 48.76 -21.70 -32.02
CA LEU A 15 48.50 -22.47 -30.80
C LEU A 15 48.10 -21.57 -29.61
N LEU A 16 48.62 -20.35 -29.51
CA LEU A 16 48.22 -19.39 -28.48
C LEU A 16 46.84 -18.75 -28.76
N ALA A 17 46.46 -18.58 -30.03
CA ALA A 17 45.12 -18.13 -30.40
C ALA A 17 44.03 -19.21 -30.22
N ALA A 18 44.40 -20.50 -30.28
CA ALA A 18 43.49 -21.61 -29.98
C ALA A 18 43.33 -21.88 -28.47
N ILE A 19 44.22 -21.35 -27.62
CA ILE A 19 44.13 -21.45 -26.15
C ILE A 19 43.39 -20.25 -25.52
N LEU A 20 43.20 -19.15 -26.27
CA LEU A 20 42.49 -17.95 -25.81
C LEU A 20 41.06 -17.80 -26.35
N ALA A 21 40.59 -18.76 -27.15
CA ALA A 21 39.17 -18.93 -27.46
C ALA A 21 38.53 -19.97 -26.53
N VAL A 22 38.76 -19.81 -25.21
CA VAL A 22 37.80 -20.36 -24.25
C VAL A 22 36.60 -19.44 -24.35
N SER A 23 35.61 -19.86 -25.14
CA SER A 23 34.24 -19.36 -25.00
C SER A 23 33.96 -19.34 -23.50
N SER A 24 33.78 -18.16 -22.91
CA SER A 24 33.09 -18.07 -21.64
C SER A 24 31.72 -18.65 -21.90
N ALA A 25 31.56 -19.95 -21.60
CA ALA A 25 30.26 -20.55 -21.49
C ALA A 25 29.44 -19.60 -20.60
N PRO A 26 28.18 -19.28 -20.96
CA PRO A 26 27.32 -18.56 -20.04
C PRO A 26 27.43 -19.29 -18.70
N ALA A 27 27.75 -18.57 -17.62
CA ALA A 27 27.96 -19.16 -16.30
C ALA A 27 26.81 -20.14 -16.06
N GLN A 28 27.15 -21.43 -16.00
CA GLN A 28 26.15 -22.48 -15.94
C GLN A 28 25.34 -22.22 -14.68
N ALA A 29 24.04 -21.94 -14.83
CA ALA A 29 23.18 -21.60 -13.71
C ALA A 29 23.40 -22.61 -12.58
N ALA A 30 23.70 -22.11 -11.38
CA ALA A 30 23.95 -22.95 -10.23
C ALA A 30 22.77 -23.92 -10.06
N THR A 31 23.08 -25.22 -10.07
CA THR A 31 22.05 -26.27 -10.15
C THR A 31 21.89 -26.92 -8.78
N THR A 32 20.68 -26.83 -8.22
CA THR A 32 20.29 -27.54 -7.00
C THR A 32 19.81 -28.93 -7.38
N SER A 33 20.37 -29.99 -6.79
CA SER A 33 19.86 -31.36 -6.97
C SER A 33 18.88 -31.71 -5.85
N ILE A 34 17.65 -32.06 -6.18
CA ILE A 34 16.56 -32.35 -5.23
C ILE A 34 16.06 -33.78 -5.46
N THR A 35 16.26 -34.66 -4.48
CA THR A 35 15.73 -36.04 -4.53
C THR A 35 14.42 -36.11 -3.77
N VAL A 36 13.31 -36.22 -4.50
CA VAL A 36 11.95 -36.31 -3.95
C VAL A 36 11.61 -37.78 -3.71
N ASP A 37 11.91 -38.27 -2.50
CA ASP A 37 11.78 -39.69 -2.13
C ASP A 37 10.57 -39.93 -1.22
N GLY A 38 9.54 -40.61 -1.76
CA GLY A 38 8.33 -40.96 -1.01
C GLY A 38 8.56 -41.87 0.21
N GLY A 39 9.71 -42.52 0.33
CA GLY A 39 10.11 -43.30 1.50
C GLY A 39 10.71 -42.46 2.64
N LYS A 40 11.02 -41.18 2.40
CA LYS A 40 11.56 -40.26 3.42
C LYS A 40 10.45 -39.44 4.05
N GLY A 41 10.69 -38.93 5.24
CA GLY A 41 9.70 -38.18 6.03
C GLY A 41 10.29 -36.91 6.61
N GLY A 42 9.50 -36.32 7.50
CA GLY A 42 9.72 -35.07 8.18
C GLY A 42 8.52 -34.84 9.10
N ARG A 43 8.26 -33.58 9.48
CA ARG A 43 7.06 -33.28 10.27
C ARG A 43 5.80 -33.28 9.40
N THR A 44 4.65 -33.44 10.06
CA THR A 44 3.35 -33.27 9.42
C THR A 44 3.07 -31.78 9.23
N PHE A 45 2.62 -31.41 8.05
CA PHE A 45 2.16 -30.06 7.74
C PHE A 45 0.76 -29.85 8.31
N ASP A 46 0.59 -28.77 9.09
CA ASP A 46 -0.65 -28.50 9.80
C ASP A 46 -1.55 -27.50 9.07
N GLY A 47 -0.99 -26.74 8.12
CA GLY A 47 -1.73 -25.82 7.25
C GLY A 47 -1.23 -24.38 7.29
N ILE A 48 -1.67 -23.59 6.32
CA ILE A 48 -1.50 -22.12 6.33
C ILE A 48 -2.83 -21.47 6.70
N GLY A 49 -2.77 -20.49 7.60
CA GLY A 49 -3.93 -19.74 8.06
C GLY A 49 -3.72 -18.23 8.04
N ALA A 50 -4.76 -17.54 8.49
CA ALA A 50 -4.73 -16.11 8.78
C ALA A 50 -5.61 -15.79 9.99
N ILE A 51 -5.43 -14.59 10.54
CA ILE A 51 -6.07 -14.14 11.77
C ILE A 51 -7.14 -13.10 11.46
N SER A 52 -8.39 -13.36 11.82
CA SER A 52 -9.39 -12.30 11.99
C SER A 52 -9.41 -11.89 13.45
N GLY A 53 -9.22 -10.59 13.68
CA GLY A 53 -9.07 -10.02 15.01
C GLY A 53 -7.63 -9.65 15.36
N GLY A 54 -7.41 -9.35 16.64
CA GLY A 54 -6.26 -8.61 17.12
C GLY A 54 -6.07 -7.29 16.37
N GLY A 55 -7.05 -6.47 16.00
CA GLY A 55 -8.46 -6.36 16.40
C GLY A 55 -9.16 -5.38 15.46
N GLY A 56 -10.42 -5.60 15.12
CA GLY A 56 -11.19 -4.71 14.23
C GLY A 56 -10.92 -4.93 12.74
N ASN A 57 -9.96 -5.79 12.36
CA ASN A 57 -9.47 -5.91 10.99
C ASN A 57 -10.52 -6.39 9.98
N SER A 58 -11.54 -7.12 10.43
CA SER A 58 -12.65 -7.60 9.60
C SER A 58 -13.92 -6.74 9.70
N ARG A 59 -13.90 -5.64 10.47
CA ARG A 59 -15.11 -4.93 10.90
C ARG A 59 -16.02 -4.49 9.76
N LEU A 60 -15.48 -3.85 8.73
CA LEU A 60 -16.29 -3.32 7.63
C LEU A 60 -16.76 -4.40 6.65
N LEU A 61 -16.27 -5.65 6.76
CA LEU A 61 -16.58 -6.71 5.82
C LEU A 61 -18.05 -7.14 5.85
N THR A 62 -18.68 -7.12 7.03
CA THR A 62 -20.10 -7.45 7.21
C THR A 62 -21.02 -6.44 6.49
N ASP A 63 -20.55 -5.22 6.29
CA ASP A 63 -21.31 -4.12 5.70
C ASP A 63 -21.23 -4.03 4.17
N TYR A 64 -20.42 -4.90 3.54
CA TYR A 64 -20.29 -4.94 2.07
C TYR A 64 -21.59 -5.37 1.38
N PRO A 65 -21.84 -4.90 0.14
CA PRO A 65 -22.93 -5.42 -0.66
C PRO A 65 -22.75 -6.94 -0.86
N PRO A 66 -23.83 -7.74 -0.83
CA PRO A 66 -23.72 -9.20 -0.74
C PRO A 66 -22.87 -9.87 -1.83
N GLN A 67 -22.85 -9.31 -3.04
CA GLN A 67 -22.03 -9.85 -4.14
C GLN A 67 -20.54 -9.68 -3.86
N GLN A 68 -20.10 -8.45 -3.55
CA GLN A 68 -18.70 -8.12 -3.29
C GLN A 68 -18.21 -8.81 -2.01
N GLN A 69 -19.04 -8.85 -0.96
CA GLN A 69 -18.76 -9.63 0.24
C GLN A 69 -18.50 -11.10 -0.09
N SER A 70 -19.36 -11.73 -0.90
CA SER A 70 -19.17 -13.12 -1.32
C SER A 70 -17.91 -13.33 -2.16
N GLN A 71 -17.54 -12.36 -3.01
CA GLN A 71 -16.33 -12.42 -3.84
C GLN A 71 -15.07 -12.37 -2.98
N ILE A 72 -15.01 -11.45 -2.01
CA ILE A 72 -13.90 -11.35 -1.05
C ILE A 72 -13.74 -12.68 -0.29
N LEU A 73 -14.84 -13.19 0.27
CA LEU A 73 -14.82 -14.47 1.01
C LEU A 73 -14.43 -15.67 0.13
N ASP A 74 -14.77 -15.65 -1.16
CA ASP A 74 -14.30 -16.67 -2.11
C ASP A 74 -12.78 -16.60 -2.30
N TYR A 75 -12.19 -15.39 -2.42
CA TYR A 75 -10.73 -15.24 -2.48
C TYR A 75 -10.03 -15.73 -1.21
N LEU A 76 -10.62 -15.54 -0.04
CA LEU A 76 -10.01 -15.95 1.23
C LEU A 76 -10.12 -17.46 1.47
N PHE A 77 -11.29 -18.07 1.24
CA PHE A 77 -11.61 -19.40 1.77
C PHE A 77 -11.99 -20.46 0.75
N LYS A 78 -12.32 -20.10 -0.50
CA LYS A 78 -12.82 -21.09 -1.46
C LYS A 78 -11.67 -21.92 -2.05
N PRO A 79 -11.77 -23.26 -1.99
CA PRO A 79 -10.75 -24.12 -2.58
C PRO A 79 -10.54 -23.89 -4.06
N GLY A 80 -9.27 -23.84 -4.48
CA GLY A 80 -8.89 -23.64 -5.89
C GLY A 80 -9.32 -22.29 -6.48
N TYR A 81 -9.42 -21.23 -5.67
CA TYR A 81 -9.87 -19.92 -6.12
C TYR A 81 -8.91 -18.78 -5.78
N GLY A 82 -8.54 -18.63 -4.50
CA GLY A 82 -7.62 -17.59 -4.03
C GLY A 82 -6.64 -18.16 -3.00
N ALA A 83 -6.55 -17.53 -1.83
CA ALA A 83 -5.69 -17.96 -0.74
C ALA A 83 -6.00 -19.38 -0.24
N ASP A 84 -7.24 -19.88 -0.43
CA ASP A 84 -7.64 -21.25 -0.05
C ASP A 84 -7.20 -21.59 1.39
N LEU A 85 -7.49 -20.68 2.33
CA LEU A 85 -7.01 -20.80 3.70
C LEU A 85 -7.48 -22.11 4.34
N GLN A 86 -6.55 -22.74 5.06
CA GLN A 86 -6.73 -24.05 5.67
C GLN A 86 -6.98 -23.94 7.17
N LEU A 87 -6.59 -22.81 7.76
CA LEU A 87 -6.80 -22.46 9.16
C LEU A 87 -7.34 -21.03 9.24
N LEU A 88 -8.24 -20.76 10.18
CA LEU A 88 -8.72 -19.43 10.52
C LEU A 88 -8.63 -19.27 12.04
N LYS A 89 -7.80 -18.32 12.47
CA LYS A 89 -7.70 -17.89 13.87
C LYS A 89 -8.64 -16.70 14.08
N LEU A 90 -9.45 -16.76 15.12
CA LEU A 90 -10.48 -15.80 15.48
C LEU A 90 -10.10 -15.19 16.83
N GLU A 91 -10.22 -13.88 16.95
CA GLU A 91 -10.22 -13.24 18.25
C GLU A 91 -11.46 -13.66 19.06
N ILE A 92 -11.23 -13.90 20.34
CA ILE A 92 -12.27 -13.99 21.36
C ILE A 92 -12.42 -12.59 21.92
N GLY A 93 -13.37 -11.82 21.38
CA GLY A 93 -13.58 -10.41 21.72
C GLY A 93 -13.73 -10.18 23.22
N GLY A 94 -13.18 -9.06 23.70
CA GLY A 94 -13.06 -8.74 25.12
C GLY A 94 -13.54 -7.35 25.49
N ASP A 95 -14.28 -6.67 24.61
CA ASP A 95 -14.76 -5.29 24.75
C ASP A 95 -13.66 -4.21 24.79
N ALA A 96 -12.43 -4.57 24.43
CA ALA A 96 -11.31 -3.64 24.39
C ALA A 96 -10.53 -3.74 23.08
N ASN A 97 -9.83 -2.66 22.76
CA ASN A 97 -9.01 -2.59 21.58
C ASN A 97 -7.87 -3.60 21.64
N SER A 98 -7.68 -4.27 20.51
CA SER A 98 -6.63 -5.26 20.34
C SER A 98 -5.77 -5.02 19.09
N THR A 99 -5.97 -3.91 18.34
CA THR A 99 -4.99 -3.20 17.47
C THR A 99 -5.63 -2.04 16.69
N ASP A 100 -6.57 -2.33 15.77
CA ASP A 100 -7.23 -1.36 14.88
C ASP A 100 -8.70 -1.09 15.28
N GLY A 101 -9.14 -1.74 16.36
CA GLY A 101 -10.49 -1.65 16.90
C GLY A 101 -10.66 -2.60 18.08
N SER A 102 -11.80 -2.48 18.75
CA SER A 102 -12.25 -3.39 19.79
C SER A 102 -13.26 -4.38 19.24
N GLU A 103 -13.23 -5.61 19.77
CA GLU A 103 -14.17 -6.65 19.37
C GLU A 103 -15.15 -6.99 20.52
N PRO A 104 -16.47 -7.08 20.24
CA PRO A 104 -17.47 -7.38 21.25
C PRO A 104 -17.25 -8.72 21.96
N SER A 105 -17.35 -8.72 23.28
CA SER A 105 -17.42 -9.95 24.06
C SER A 105 -18.78 -10.63 23.90
N ILE A 106 -18.79 -11.96 23.88
CA ILE A 106 -20.03 -12.73 24.02
C ILE A 106 -20.68 -12.58 25.40
N GLU A 107 -20.02 -11.98 26.38
CA GLU A 107 -20.47 -11.89 27.77
C GLU A 107 -19.97 -10.58 28.41
N HIS A 108 -20.47 -9.43 27.96
CA HIS A 108 -20.12 -8.10 28.53
C HIS A 108 -20.37 -8.00 30.05
N SER A 109 -21.33 -8.78 30.56
CA SER A 109 -21.69 -8.88 31.97
C SER A 109 -21.83 -10.33 32.38
N LYS A 110 -21.30 -10.69 33.55
CA LYS A 110 -21.33 -12.06 34.08
C LYS A 110 -22.74 -12.66 34.03
N GLY A 111 -22.87 -13.79 33.34
CA GLY A 111 -24.10 -14.56 33.18
C GLY A 111 -25.03 -14.10 32.05
N VAL A 112 -24.69 -13.04 31.31
CA VAL A 112 -25.50 -12.50 30.20
C VAL A 112 -24.77 -12.77 28.89
N VAL A 113 -25.08 -13.92 28.27
CA VAL A 113 -24.40 -14.38 27.05
C VAL A 113 -25.16 -13.94 25.79
N ASN A 114 -24.47 -13.26 24.88
CA ASN A 114 -24.87 -12.96 23.51
C ASN A 114 -23.96 -13.71 22.52
N CYS A 115 -24.41 -14.87 22.04
CA CYS A 115 -23.63 -15.63 21.05
C CYS A 115 -23.58 -14.99 19.65
N ASN A 116 -24.34 -13.92 19.39
CA ASN A 116 -24.31 -13.22 18.10
C ASN A 116 -23.54 -11.89 18.17
N ALA A 117 -22.79 -11.65 19.26
CA ALA A 117 -21.95 -10.46 19.39
C ALA A 117 -20.83 -10.45 18.34
N GLY A 118 -20.58 -9.28 17.74
CA GLY A 118 -19.54 -9.08 16.72
C GLY A 118 -19.74 -9.90 15.44
N TYR A 119 -18.65 -10.14 14.73
CA TYR A 119 -18.65 -10.74 13.38
C TYR A 119 -17.85 -12.03 13.24
N GLU A 120 -17.09 -12.45 14.26
CA GLU A 120 -16.16 -13.58 14.15
C GLU A 120 -16.87 -14.93 13.92
N PHE A 121 -18.00 -15.18 14.58
CA PHE A 121 -18.78 -16.39 14.30
C PHE A 121 -19.40 -16.38 12.90
N TRP A 122 -19.90 -15.22 12.44
CA TRP A 122 -20.40 -15.09 11.07
C TRP A 122 -19.28 -15.37 10.05
N LEU A 123 -18.09 -14.84 10.27
CA LEU A 123 -16.94 -15.04 9.39
C LEU A 123 -16.53 -16.52 9.35
N ALA A 124 -16.49 -17.17 10.51
CA ALA A 124 -16.21 -18.60 10.62
C ALA A 124 -17.28 -19.46 9.90
N GLU A 125 -18.56 -19.11 9.99
CA GLU A 125 -19.62 -19.75 9.22
C GLU A 125 -19.40 -19.59 7.70
N GLN A 126 -18.99 -18.39 7.25
CA GLN A 126 -18.69 -18.14 5.84
C GLN A 126 -17.47 -18.94 5.35
N ALA A 127 -16.46 -19.10 6.21
CA ALA A 127 -15.27 -19.90 5.92
C ALA A 127 -15.61 -21.38 5.82
N VAL A 128 -16.29 -21.95 6.83
CA VAL A 128 -16.73 -23.36 6.86
C VAL A 128 -17.65 -23.69 5.69
N LYS A 129 -18.54 -22.76 5.30
CA LYS A 129 -19.43 -22.94 4.15
C LYS A 129 -18.66 -23.12 2.83
N ARG A 130 -17.49 -22.51 2.69
CA ARG A 130 -16.64 -22.57 1.49
C ARG A 130 -15.64 -23.71 1.55
N ASN A 131 -15.01 -23.88 2.71
CA ASN A 131 -14.08 -24.95 3.01
C ASN A 131 -14.51 -25.67 4.30
N PRO A 132 -15.31 -26.75 4.21
CA PRO A 132 -15.74 -27.52 5.37
C PRO A 132 -14.60 -28.19 6.15
N ASN A 133 -13.37 -28.22 5.59
CA ASN A 133 -12.19 -28.78 6.23
C ASN A 133 -11.32 -27.72 6.94
N ILE A 134 -11.70 -26.45 6.89
CA ILE A 134 -10.94 -25.37 7.54
C ILE A 134 -10.87 -25.62 9.05
N GLY A 135 -9.66 -25.51 9.62
CA GLY A 135 -9.48 -25.59 11.07
C GLY A 135 -9.73 -24.24 11.73
N LEU A 136 -10.56 -24.22 12.77
CA LEU A 136 -10.86 -23.00 13.53
C LEU A 136 -10.05 -22.94 14.82
N TYR A 137 -9.46 -21.78 15.10
CA TYR A 137 -8.65 -21.48 16.27
C TYR A 137 -9.22 -20.23 16.99
N GLY A 138 -9.57 -20.30 18.28
CA GLY A 138 -9.89 -19.10 19.08
C GLY A 138 -8.76 -18.69 20.03
N LEU A 139 -8.45 -17.39 20.09
CA LEU A 139 -7.48 -16.81 21.04
C LEU A 139 -8.01 -15.47 21.61
N ALA A 140 -7.78 -15.19 22.89
CA ALA A 140 -8.18 -13.93 23.50
C ALA A 140 -7.03 -12.91 23.52
N TRP A 141 -7.31 -11.68 23.10
CA TRP A 141 -6.43 -10.51 23.29
C TRP A 141 -6.79 -9.76 24.57
N ALA A 142 -8.08 -9.51 24.77
CA ALA A 142 -8.64 -8.83 25.93
C ALA A 142 -9.67 -9.73 26.64
N ALA A 143 -10.22 -9.27 27.76
CA ALA A 143 -11.31 -9.97 28.43
C ALA A 143 -12.29 -9.01 29.14
N PRO A 144 -13.57 -9.40 29.32
CA PRO A 144 -14.55 -8.54 29.98
C PRO A 144 -14.15 -8.11 31.39
N GLY A 145 -14.50 -6.88 31.76
CA GLY A 145 -14.05 -6.26 33.01
C GLY A 145 -14.67 -6.85 34.28
N TRP A 146 -15.68 -7.72 34.17
CA TRP A 146 -16.27 -8.40 35.33
C TRP A 146 -15.42 -9.57 35.85
N ILE A 147 -14.44 -10.03 35.08
CA ILE A 147 -13.55 -11.14 35.45
C ILE A 147 -12.74 -10.76 36.71
N ASP A 148 -12.88 -11.57 37.75
CA ASP A 148 -12.16 -11.40 39.01
C ASP A 148 -10.84 -12.19 39.01
N GLY A 149 -9.77 -11.60 39.56
CA GLY A 149 -8.44 -12.22 39.61
C GLY A 149 -7.55 -12.05 38.37
N GLY A 150 -7.97 -11.24 37.39
CA GLY A 150 -7.21 -10.98 36.16
C GLY A 150 -7.37 -12.08 35.09
N PHE A 151 -6.61 -11.98 34.00
CA PHE A 151 -6.75 -12.89 32.85
C PHE A 151 -6.46 -14.36 33.24
N TRP A 152 -5.38 -14.61 34.00
CA TRP A 152 -4.98 -15.95 34.43
C TRP A 152 -5.83 -16.49 35.60
N SER A 153 -7.14 -16.30 35.53
CA SER A 153 -8.12 -16.71 36.53
C SER A 153 -9.00 -17.87 36.05
N THR A 154 -9.68 -18.50 37.01
CA THR A 154 -10.73 -19.49 36.72
C THR A 154 -11.95 -18.84 36.04
N ASP A 155 -12.21 -17.55 36.28
CA ASP A 155 -13.32 -16.84 35.63
C ASP A 155 -13.09 -16.74 34.12
N THR A 156 -11.86 -16.49 33.67
CA THR A 156 -11.50 -16.52 32.23
C THR A 156 -11.66 -17.92 31.64
N ILE A 157 -11.29 -18.99 32.36
CA ILE A 157 -11.52 -20.37 31.88
C ILE A 157 -13.02 -20.63 31.66
N ASN A 158 -13.86 -20.19 32.59
CA ASN A 158 -15.31 -20.33 32.46
C ASN A 158 -15.84 -19.50 31.27
N TYR A 159 -15.32 -18.29 31.08
CA TYR A 159 -15.64 -17.44 29.92
C TYR A 159 -15.27 -18.10 28.59
N LEU A 160 -14.06 -18.66 28.46
CA LEU A 160 -13.63 -19.38 27.27
C LEU A 160 -14.51 -20.62 26.99
N ILE A 161 -14.98 -21.30 28.04
CA ILE A 161 -15.95 -22.41 27.90
C ILE A 161 -17.32 -21.89 27.43
N SER A 162 -17.79 -20.74 27.92
CA SER A 162 -19.00 -20.08 27.41
C SER A 162 -18.86 -19.74 25.92
N TRP A 163 -17.69 -19.23 25.50
CA TRP A 163 -17.40 -18.92 24.11
C TRP A 163 -17.42 -20.18 23.22
N LEU A 164 -16.81 -21.28 23.67
CA LEU A 164 -16.93 -22.58 22.99
C LEU A 164 -18.38 -23.11 22.96
N GLY A 165 -19.19 -22.73 23.95
CA GLY A 165 -20.64 -22.97 23.97
C GLY A 165 -21.35 -22.24 22.83
N CYS A 166 -21.03 -20.95 22.63
CA CYS A 166 -21.54 -20.16 21.50
C CYS A 166 -21.07 -20.72 20.16
N ALA A 167 -19.77 -21.00 19.99
CA ALA A 167 -19.27 -21.61 18.76
C ALA A 167 -20.02 -22.91 18.41
N LYS A 168 -20.31 -23.75 19.41
CA LYS A 168 -21.11 -24.96 19.23
C LYS A 168 -22.56 -24.67 18.83
N GLN A 169 -23.18 -23.61 19.35
CA GLN A 169 -24.51 -23.17 18.94
C GLN A 169 -24.55 -22.77 17.45
N HIS A 170 -23.48 -22.15 16.95
CA HIS A 170 -23.29 -21.83 15.52
C HIS A 170 -22.86 -23.05 14.68
N GLY A 171 -22.72 -24.24 15.28
CA GLY A 171 -22.27 -25.43 14.58
C GLY A 171 -20.80 -25.40 14.16
N LEU A 172 -19.99 -24.54 14.77
CA LEU A 172 -18.59 -24.33 14.45
C LEU A 172 -17.70 -25.28 15.26
N PRO A 173 -16.94 -26.18 14.60
CA PRO A 173 -16.05 -27.10 15.29
C PRO A 173 -14.71 -26.41 15.59
N ILE A 174 -14.62 -25.72 16.73
CA ILE A 174 -13.35 -25.16 17.20
C ILE A 174 -12.37 -26.31 17.47
N LYS A 175 -11.23 -26.28 16.77
CA LYS A 175 -10.19 -27.30 16.84
C LYS A 175 -9.08 -26.89 17.81
N TYR A 176 -8.78 -25.60 17.87
CA TYR A 176 -7.69 -25.04 18.66
C TYR A 176 -8.19 -23.94 19.59
N LEU A 177 -7.60 -23.86 20.78
CA LEU A 177 -7.85 -22.78 21.74
C LEU A 177 -6.54 -22.37 22.39
N GLY A 178 -6.34 -21.06 22.53
CA GLY A 178 -5.14 -20.45 23.10
C GLY A 178 -5.41 -19.80 24.46
N GLY A 179 -4.38 -19.18 25.01
CA GLY A 179 -4.46 -18.38 26.24
C GLY A 179 -4.62 -16.89 25.96
N TRP A 180 -3.60 -16.12 26.33
CA TRP A 180 -3.58 -14.66 26.22
C TRP A 180 -2.54 -14.19 25.21
N ASN A 181 -2.98 -13.54 24.14
CA ASN A 181 -2.12 -13.10 23.04
C ASN A 181 -0.95 -12.22 23.51
N GLU A 182 0.30 -12.61 23.26
CA GLU A 182 1.52 -11.84 23.56
C GLU A 182 1.69 -11.43 25.04
N ARG A 183 1.09 -12.20 25.96
CA ARG A 183 1.15 -11.96 27.40
C ARG A 183 1.80 -13.11 28.17
N GLY A 184 2.50 -14.01 27.47
CA GLY A 184 3.18 -15.16 28.04
C GLY A 184 2.20 -16.24 28.50
N HIS A 185 2.57 -16.95 29.56
CA HIS A 185 1.79 -18.07 30.08
C HIS A 185 1.78 -18.15 31.60
N ASP A 186 0.78 -18.86 32.13
CA ASP A 186 0.76 -19.40 33.48
C ASP A 186 0.55 -20.93 33.40
N ASP A 187 1.55 -21.70 33.84
CA ASP A 187 1.58 -23.17 33.74
C ASP A 187 0.35 -23.81 34.39
N ALA A 188 0.03 -23.36 35.61
CA ALA A 188 -1.06 -23.91 36.42
C ALA A 188 -2.42 -23.61 35.78
N TRP A 189 -2.57 -22.43 35.16
CA TRP A 189 -3.76 -22.04 34.42
C TRP A 189 -3.99 -22.94 33.20
N TYR A 190 -2.96 -23.24 32.41
CA TYR A 190 -3.11 -24.14 31.25
C TYR A 190 -3.46 -25.58 31.67
N VAL A 191 -2.90 -26.07 32.78
CA VAL A 191 -3.30 -27.36 33.39
C VAL A 191 -4.76 -27.31 33.83
N GLN A 192 -5.19 -26.22 34.46
CA GLN A 192 -6.57 -26.02 34.88
C GLN A 192 -7.52 -25.93 33.68
N LEU A 193 -7.14 -25.22 32.62
CA LEU A 193 -7.90 -25.08 31.38
C LEU A 193 -8.14 -26.45 30.76
N ARG A 194 -7.09 -27.27 30.62
CA ARG A 194 -7.22 -28.64 30.09
C ARG A 194 -8.25 -29.46 30.87
N ALA A 195 -8.13 -29.47 32.20
CA ALA A 195 -9.05 -30.21 33.06
C ALA A 195 -10.50 -29.69 32.95
N ALA A 196 -10.69 -28.37 32.83
CA ALA A 196 -11.99 -27.75 32.68
C ALA A 196 -12.63 -28.07 31.32
N LEU A 197 -11.86 -28.01 30.23
CA LEU A 197 -12.30 -28.38 28.89
C LEU A 197 -12.74 -29.86 28.84
N ASP A 198 -11.97 -30.76 29.43
CA ASP A 198 -12.31 -32.19 29.48
C ASP A 198 -13.62 -32.42 30.21
N LYS A 199 -13.79 -31.78 31.36
CA LYS A 199 -15.02 -31.83 32.16
C LYS A 199 -16.22 -31.25 31.41
N ALA A 200 -16.02 -30.21 30.61
CA ALA A 200 -17.06 -29.57 29.80
C ALA A 200 -17.36 -30.31 28.48
N GLY A 201 -16.65 -31.40 28.17
CA GLY A 201 -16.85 -32.20 26.95
C GLY A 201 -16.08 -31.69 25.73
N TYR A 202 -15.12 -30.78 25.91
CA TYR A 202 -14.23 -30.22 24.89
C TYR A 202 -12.84 -30.89 24.89
N GLY A 203 -12.77 -32.16 25.31
CA GLY A 203 -11.51 -32.93 25.37
C GLY A 203 -10.77 -33.14 24.04
N LYS A 204 -11.41 -32.82 22.90
CA LYS A 204 -10.79 -32.86 21.57
C LYS A 204 -10.20 -31.53 21.13
N VAL A 205 -10.53 -30.43 21.79
CA VAL A 205 -9.96 -29.11 21.49
C VAL A 205 -8.49 -29.13 21.91
N GLN A 206 -7.60 -28.85 20.98
CA GLN A 206 -6.16 -28.82 21.21
C GLN A 206 -5.77 -27.46 21.77
N ILE A 207 -4.99 -27.47 22.85
CA ILE A 207 -4.47 -26.24 23.45
C ILE A 207 -3.20 -25.83 22.71
N VAL A 208 -3.17 -24.59 22.23
CA VAL A 208 -1.97 -23.92 21.72
C VAL A 208 -1.41 -23.07 22.85
N ALA A 209 -0.11 -23.18 23.12
CA ALA A 209 0.56 -22.29 24.05
C ALA A 209 1.87 -21.76 23.44
N ASP A 210 2.27 -20.51 23.67
CA ASP A 210 1.55 -19.48 24.42
C ASP A 210 1.16 -18.27 23.58
N ASP A 211 1.34 -18.35 22.24
CA ASP A 211 1.12 -17.22 21.34
C ASP A 211 1.94 -16.00 21.79
N SER A 212 3.16 -16.27 22.24
CA SER A 212 4.18 -15.29 22.58
C SER A 212 5.54 -15.79 22.08
N GLY A 213 6.22 -16.66 22.84
CA GLY A 213 7.62 -16.98 22.65
C GLY A 213 7.94 -18.47 22.69
N TRP A 214 9.23 -18.81 22.52
CA TRP A 214 9.70 -20.20 22.57
C TRP A 214 10.07 -20.68 23.97
N ASP A 215 10.09 -19.79 24.97
CA ASP A 215 10.42 -20.07 26.36
C ASP A 215 9.39 -20.99 27.05
N VAL A 216 8.14 -20.99 26.58
CA VAL A 216 7.11 -21.97 27.00
C VAL A 216 7.59 -23.42 26.86
N ALA A 217 8.44 -23.72 25.87
CA ALA A 217 8.99 -25.06 25.69
C ALA A 217 9.95 -25.46 26.83
N ASP A 218 10.69 -24.50 27.40
CA ASP A 218 11.61 -24.74 28.50
C ASP A 218 10.83 -25.04 29.80
N ASP A 219 9.69 -24.39 30.01
CA ASP A 219 8.85 -24.62 31.18
C ASP A 219 8.04 -25.92 31.05
N MET A 220 7.55 -26.25 29.86
CA MET A 220 7.00 -27.58 29.55
C MET A 220 8.02 -28.71 29.77
N ALA A 221 9.32 -28.48 29.49
CA ALA A 221 10.34 -29.48 29.75
C ALA A 221 10.56 -29.75 31.26
N LYS A 222 10.23 -28.78 32.13
CA LYS A 222 10.35 -28.87 33.59
C LYS A 222 9.06 -29.38 34.25
N ASP A 223 7.90 -29.10 33.67
CA ASP A 223 6.60 -29.52 34.18
C ASP A 223 5.85 -30.44 33.21
N LYS A 224 5.80 -31.73 33.57
CA LYS A 224 5.09 -32.74 32.81
C LYS A 224 3.58 -32.47 32.70
N ALA A 225 2.94 -31.97 33.76
CA ALA A 225 1.50 -31.72 33.74
C ALA A 225 1.16 -30.60 32.76
N PHE A 226 1.95 -29.52 32.76
CA PHE A 226 1.82 -28.45 31.79
C PHE A 226 2.09 -28.94 30.36
N ASN A 227 3.17 -29.71 30.16
CA ASN A 227 3.48 -30.30 28.86
C ASN A 227 2.38 -31.25 28.34
N ASP A 228 1.72 -32.01 29.21
CA ASP A 228 0.61 -32.89 28.84
C ASP A 228 -0.66 -32.10 28.48
N ALA A 229 -0.86 -30.93 29.09
CA ALA A 229 -2.00 -30.05 28.83
C ALA A 229 -1.92 -29.38 27.45
N VAL A 230 -0.73 -28.96 27.04
CA VAL A 230 -0.47 -28.25 25.77
C VAL A 230 -0.31 -29.25 24.62
N SER A 231 -0.95 -28.98 23.48
CA SER A 231 -0.86 -29.82 22.28
C SER A 231 0.14 -29.29 21.25
N ILE A 232 0.30 -27.97 21.17
CA ILE A 232 1.04 -27.25 20.12
C ILE A 232 1.79 -26.09 20.76
N ILE A 233 3.02 -25.85 20.30
CA ILE A 233 3.83 -24.69 20.71
C ILE A 233 3.69 -23.61 19.63
N GLY A 234 3.01 -22.51 19.94
CA GLY A 234 2.78 -21.37 19.06
C GLY A 234 3.62 -20.17 19.48
N ALA A 235 4.41 -19.64 18.55
CA ALA A 235 5.24 -18.46 18.76
C ALA A 235 4.88 -17.35 17.76
N HIS A 236 5.08 -16.10 18.19
CA HIS A 236 4.81 -14.91 17.40
C HIS A 236 6.08 -14.39 16.72
N TYR A 237 5.95 -14.00 15.46
CA TYR A 237 6.99 -13.40 14.64
C TYR A 237 8.39 -14.07 14.70
N PRO A 238 8.48 -15.42 14.61
CA PRO A 238 9.75 -16.15 14.76
C PRO A 238 10.76 -15.91 13.62
N CYS A 239 10.35 -15.17 12.58
CA CYS A 239 11.11 -14.86 11.38
C CYS A 239 11.55 -13.39 11.36
N GLN A 240 12.31 -12.99 12.39
CA GLN A 240 12.91 -11.65 12.59
C GLN A 240 11.93 -10.53 13.00
N GLY A 241 10.90 -10.86 13.79
CA GLY A 241 10.04 -9.88 14.44
C GLY A 241 8.88 -9.39 13.57
N ASP A 242 8.06 -8.53 14.16
CA ASP A 242 6.85 -7.97 13.55
C ASP A 242 7.17 -7.20 12.25
N GLY A 243 6.53 -7.60 11.14
CA GLY A 243 6.81 -7.06 9.81
C GLY A 243 8.22 -7.36 9.28
N GLY A 244 8.93 -8.32 9.88
CA GLY A 244 10.32 -8.63 9.57
C GLY A 244 10.55 -9.15 8.14
N PRO A 245 11.79 -9.04 7.60
CA PRO A 245 12.09 -9.44 6.23
C PRO A 245 12.16 -10.96 6.07
N ALA A 246 12.06 -11.75 7.15
CA ALA A 246 12.08 -13.20 7.12
C ALA A 246 13.28 -13.78 6.33
N THR A 247 14.47 -13.16 6.42
CA THR A 247 15.67 -13.72 5.81
C THR A 247 16.21 -14.92 6.59
N SER A 248 15.76 -15.10 7.83
CA SER A 248 15.95 -16.31 8.63
C SER A 248 14.76 -16.48 9.58
N CYS A 249 14.52 -17.71 10.02
CA CYS A 249 13.55 -18.03 11.08
C CYS A 249 14.23 -18.79 12.22
N SER A 250 13.65 -18.77 13.42
CA SER A 250 14.24 -19.44 14.58
C SER A 250 13.21 -20.16 15.45
N SER A 251 13.65 -21.26 16.06
CA SER A 251 13.00 -21.95 17.19
C SER A 251 14.09 -22.48 18.13
N THR A 252 13.77 -22.71 19.40
CA THR A 252 14.74 -23.25 20.37
C THR A 252 14.93 -24.75 20.18
N GLN A 253 16.10 -25.26 20.57
CA GLN A 253 16.36 -26.71 20.55
C GLN A 253 15.37 -27.46 21.46
N THR A 254 15.04 -26.89 22.62
CA THR A 254 14.03 -27.46 23.53
C THR A 254 12.67 -27.61 22.86
N ALA A 255 12.21 -26.59 22.12
CA ALA A 255 10.95 -26.68 21.37
C ALA A 255 10.99 -27.78 20.31
N GLN A 256 12.10 -27.91 19.57
CA GLN A 256 12.25 -28.97 18.58
C GLN A 256 12.26 -30.37 19.21
N ASP A 257 12.99 -30.54 20.31
CA ASP A 257 13.16 -31.80 21.05
C ASP A 257 11.87 -32.22 21.79
N ASN A 258 10.99 -31.27 22.13
CA ASN A 258 9.70 -31.55 22.77
C ASN A 258 8.80 -32.45 21.89
N GLY A 259 8.98 -32.41 20.56
CA GLY A 259 8.32 -33.30 19.60
C GLY A 259 6.88 -32.90 19.25
N LYS A 260 6.33 -31.85 19.86
CA LYS A 260 5.04 -31.25 19.46
C LYS A 260 5.16 -30.43 18.17
N PRO A 261 4.04 -30.17 17.47
CA PRO A 261 4.03 -29.20 16.38
C PRO A 261 4.48 -27.81 16.83
N LEU A 262 5.22 -27.12 15.96
CA LEU A 262 5.72 -25.78 16.18
C LEU A 262 5.06 -24.86 15.16
N TRP A 263 4.38 -23.82 15.61
CA TRP A 263 3.65 -22.91 14.73
C TRP A 263 4.23 -21.50 14.82
N ALA A 264 4.35 -20.83 13.67
CA ALA A 264 4.27 -19.38 13.64
C ALA A 264 2.78 -19.02 13.80
N SER A 265 2.29 -19.02 15.04
CA SER A 265 0.86 -18.86 15.36
C SER A 265 0.37 -17.41 15.19
N GLU A 266 1.31 -16.49 14.98
CA GLU A 266 1.13 -15.18 14.38
C GLU A 266 2.42 -14.76 13.71
N ASN A 267 2.31 -14.26 12.48
CA ASN A 267 3.39 -13.65 11.71
C ASN A 267 2.74 -12.77 10.62
N GLY A 268 3.51 -12.25 9.67
CA GLY A 268 2.96 -11.35 8.65
C GLY A 268 3.13 -9.89 9.09
N SER A 269 2.02 -9.18 9.33
CA SER A 269 1.99 -7.72 9.58
C SER A 269 2.60 -6.91 8.46
N GLN A 270 2.42 -7.38 7.23
CA GLN A 270 2.97 -6.73 6.04
C GLN A 270 1.87 -6.26 5.11
N ASP A 271 2.21 -5.19 4.40
CA ASP A 271 1.41 -4.68 3.29
C ASP A 271 1.03 -5.81 2.33
N MET A 272 -0.21 -5.79 1.86
CA MET A 272 -0.82 -6.87 1.11
C MET A 272 -0.08 -7.21 -0.20
N ASN A 273 0.70 -6.28 -0.76
CA ASN A 273 1.47 -6.48 -1.98
C ASN A 273 2.96 -6.63 -1.70
N THR A 274 3.55 -5.63 -1.04
CA THR A 274 5.01 -5.59 -0.82
C THR A 274 5.48 -6.59 0.23
N GLY A 275 4.56 -7.16 1.01
CA GLY A 275 4.83 -8.21 2.00
C GLY A 275 5.02 -9.62 1.45
N ALA A 276 4.57 -9.89 0.22
CA ALA A 276 4.54 -11.25 -0.32
C ALA A 276 5.92 -11.95 -0.33
N PRO A 277 7.04 -11.25 -0.62
CA PRO A 277 8.36 -11.86 -0.51
C PRO A 277 8.70 -12.37 0.89
N ALA A 278 8.39 -11.64 1.96
CA ALA A 278 8.73 -12.09 3.31
C ALA A 278 7.71 -13.10 3.86
N LEU A 279 6.45 -13.00 3.44
CA LEU A 279 5.43 -14.01 3.73
C LEU A 279 5.87 -15.38 3.22
N ILE A 280 6.24 -15.51 1.93
CA ILE A 280 6.64 -16.81 1.40
C ILE A 280 7.92 -17.34 2.05
N ARG A 281 8.90 -16.47 2.32
CA ARG A 281 10.11 -16.84 3.08
C ARG A 281 9.75 -17.35 4.47
N SER A 282 8.82 -16.71 5.17
CA SER A 282 8.39 -17.15 6.50
C SER A 282 7.80 -18.56 6.47
N ILE A 283 7.08 -18.92 5.40
CA ILE A 283 6.53 -20.27 5.24
C ILE A 283 7.64 -21.29 4.93
N THR A 284 8.47 -21.03 3.90
CA THR A 284 9.49 -22.00 3.47
C THR A 284 10.62 -22.12 4.49
N ARG A 285 11.19 -20.99 4.92
CA ARG A 285 12.29 -20.93 5.89
C ARG A 285 11.82 -21.23 7.30
N GLY A 286 10.55 -21.01 7.60
CA GLY A 286 9.97 -21.45 8.86
C GLY A 286 10.14 -22.96 9.08
N TYR A 287 9.96 -23.77 8.02
CA TYR A 287 10.25 -25.19 8.10
C TYR A 287 11.76 -25.50 8.01
N VAL A 288 12.47 -24.88 7.07
CA VAL A 288 13.90 -25.16 6.82
C VAL A 288 14.77 -24.83 8.03
N ASP A 289 14.59 -23.65 8.63
CA ASP A 289 15.41 -23.18 9.74
C ASP A 289 14.89 -23.64 11.11
N ALA A 290 13.57 -23.64 11.28
CA ALA A 290 12.93 -23.71 12.60
C ALA A 290 11.95 -24.87 12.79
N LYS A 291 11.78 -25.74 11.78
CA LYS A 291 10.88 -26.91 11.81
C LYS A 291 9.42 -26.57 12.11
N MET A 292 8.98 -25.36 11.76
CA MET A 292 7.59 -24.94 11.92
C MET A 292 6.68 -25.58 10.87
N THR A 293 5.50 -26.03 11.30
CA THR A 293 4.56 -26.82 10.50
C THR A 293 3.30 -26.05 10.12
N SER A 294 3.15 -24.82 10.62
CA SER A 294 2.07 -23.90 10.29
C SER A 294 2.54 -22.45 10.33
N TYR A 295 1.80 -21.59 9.62
CA TYR A 295 1.98 -20.15 9.55
C TYR A 295 0.61 -19.47 9.55
N PHE A 296 0.45 -18.41 10.35
CA PHE A 296 -0.74 -17.57 10.39
C PHE A 296 -0.37 -16.14 9.99
N ASN A 297 -0.98 -15.63 8.91
CA ASN A 297 -0.87 -14.23 8.52
C ASN A 297 -1.77 -13.35 9.38
N TRP A 298 -1.20 -12.41 10.11
CA TRP A 298 -1.95 -11.31 10.72
C TRP A 298 -1.88 -10.06 9.81
N PRO A 299 -3.03 -9.42 9.55
CA PRO A 299 -4.40 -9.92 9.67
C PRO A 299 -4.83 -10.70 8.41
N LEU A 300 -6.03 -11.28 8.44
CA LEU A 300 -6.72 -11.90 7.30
C LEU A 300 -6.95 -10.88 6.18
N ILE A 301 -7.48 -9.71 6.54
CA ILE A 301 -7.91 -8.66 5.63
C ILE A 301 -7.86 -7.32 6.36
N ALA A 302 -7.54 -6.24 5.65
CA ALA A 302 -7.77 -4.87 6.12
C ALA A 302 -9.15 -4.38 5.65
N ALA A 303 -10.20 -4.82 6.32
CA ALA A 303 -11.56 -4.30 6.19
C ALA A 303 -11.82 -3.21 7.24
N ILE A 304 -10.97 -2.19 7.24
CA ILE A 304 -10.94 -1.09 8.21
C ILE A 304 -10.85 0.25 7.49
N TYR A 305 -11.09 1.33 8.24
CA TYR A 305 -10.96 2.68 7.68
C TYR A 305 -9.50 3.03 7.33
N PRO A 306 -9.26 3.82 6.27
CA PRO A 306 -7.91 4.08 5.76
C PRO A 306 -7.07 5.04 6.63
N ASN A 307 -7.66 5.67 7.66
CA ASN A 307 -6.96 6.49 8.65
C ASN A 307 -6.41 5.69 9.84
N LEU A 308 -6.57 4.36 9.83
CA LEU A 308 -6.00 3.45 10.82
C LEU A 308 -4.62 2.91 10.37
N PRO A 309 -3.72 2.58 11.31
CA PRO A 309 -2.31 2.28 11.01
C PRO A 309 -2.09 1.12 10.03
N TYR A 310 -2.91 0.07 10.09
CA TYR A 310 -2.69 -1.17 9.32
C TYR A 310 -3.65 -1.32 8.12
N SER A 311 -4.11 -0.20 7.54
CA SER A 311 -5.14 -0.19 6.49
C SER A 311 -4.73 -0.80 5.13
N THR A 312 -3.47 -1.18 4.95
CA THR A 312 -2.99 -1.93 3.76
C THR A 312 -2.45 -3.32 4.08
N VAL A 313 -2.57 -3.76 5.33
CA VAL A 313 -1.91 -4.97 5.83
C VAL A 313 -2.88 -6.16 5.80
N GLY A 314 -2.40 -7.32 5.36
CA GLY A 314 -3.19 -8.57 5.30
C GLY A 314 -3.16 -9.23 3.92
N LEU A 315 -4.14 -10.09 3.61
CA LEU A 315 -4.23 -10.75 2.30
C LEU A 315 -4.96 -9.89 1.25
N ALA A 316 -5.82 -8.99 1.70
CA ALA A 316 -6.67 -8.14 0.88
C ALA A 316 -7.03 -6.84 1.64
N THR A 317 -7.54 -5.84 0.92
CA THR A 317 -8.12 -4.62 1.51
C THR A 317 -9.58 -4.46 1.11
N ALA A 318 -10.40 -4.00 2.06
CA ALA A 318 -11.83 -3.83 1.92
C ALA A 318 -12.36 -2.72 2.85
N GLY A 319 -11.76 -1.54 2.81
CA GLY A 319 -12.12 -0.40 3.67
C GLY A 319 -13.29 0.47 3.18
N SER A 320 -14.03 0.06 2.14
CA SER A 320 -15.05 0.89 1.50
C SER A 320 -16.34 0.11 1.15
N PRO A 321 -17.08 -0.38 2.16
CA PRO A 321 -18.31 -1.14 1.93
C PRO A 321 -19.38 -0.35 1.16
N TRP A 322 -19.48 0.97 1.32
CA TRP A 322 -20.43 1.79 0.57
C TRP A 322 -20.15 1.82 -0.95
N SER A 323 -18.89 1.66 -1.36
CA SER A 323 -18.55 1.55 -2.79
C SER A 323 -18.52 0.11 -3.29
N GLY A 324 -18.38 -0.86 -2.38
CA GLY A 324 -18.12 -2.25 -2.69
C GLY A 324 -16.72 -2.49 -3.27
N ASN A 325 -15.86 -1.47 -3.35
CA ASN A 325 -14.48 -1.62 -3.82
C ASN A 325 -13.65 -2.47 -2.84
N TYR A 326 -12.81 -3.34 -3.38
CA TYR A 326 -11.84 -4.15 -2.63
C TYR A 326 -10.61 -4.38 -3.51
N SER A 327 -9.50 -4.78 -2.90
CA SER A 327 -8.29 -5.21 -3.61
C SER A 327 -7.80 -6.55 -3.07
N ILE A 328 -7.41 -7.44 -3.97
CA ILE A 328 -6.77 -8.71 -3.62
C ILE A 328 -5.27 -8.49 -3.73
N GLY A 329 -4.55 -8.64 -2.62
CA GLY A 329 -3.12 -8.40 -2.57
C GLY A 329 -2.29 -9.61 -2.99
N GLU A 330 -1.03 -9.36 -3.31
CA GLU A 330 -0.04 -10.39 -3.65
C GLU A 330 0.13 -11.46 -2.57
N ASN A 331 -0.06 -11.10 -1.29
CA ASN A 331 -0.07 -12.03 -0.16
C ASN A 331 -1.12 -13.16 -0.34
N THR A 332 -2.25 -12.89 -0.98
CA THR A 332 -3.26 -13.91 -1.33
C THR A 332 -2.66 -14.95 -2.27
N TRP A 333 -1.94 -14.51 -3.30
CA TRP A 333 -1.39 -15.39 -4.34
C TRP A 333 -0.11 -16.10 -3.89
N ALA A 334 0.70 -15.47 -3.04
CA ALA A 334 1.80 -16.12 -2.35
C ALA A 334 1.29 -17.23 -1.42
N THR A 335 0.19 -16.99 -0.70
CA THR A 335 -0.46 -18.02 0.12
C THR A 335 -1.00 -19.17 -0.74
N ALA A 336 -1.64 -18.85 -1.88
CA ALA A 336 -2.18 -19.83 -2.82
C ALA A 336 -1.12 -20.79 -3.38
N GLN A 337 0.14 -20.34 -3.53
CA GLN A 337 1.27 -21.18 -3.94
C GLN A 337 1.58 -22.31 -2.96
N VAL A 338 1.03 -22.27 -1.74
CA VAL A 338 1.19 -23.34 -0.75
C VAL A 338 -0.12 -24.09 -0.58
N THR A 339 -1.19 -23.37 -0.25
CA THR A 339 -2.47 -23.95 0.19
C THR A 339 -3.21 -24.73 -0.89
N GLN A 340 -3.09 -24.32 -2.16
CA GLN A 340 -3.73 -25.04 -3.26
C GLN A 340 -2.96 -26.30 -3.69
N PHE A 341 -1.75 -26.52 -3.16
CA PHE A 341 -0.87 -27.63 -3.57
C PHE A 341 -0.56 -28.62 -2.44
N ALA A 342 -0.62 -28.22 -1.18
CA ALA A 342 -0.48 -29.12 -0.04
C ALA A 342 -1.66 -28.94 0.93
N GLN A 343 -2.08 -29.99 1.62
CA GLN A 343 -3.21 -29.95 2.57
C GLN A 343 -2.77 -30.37 3.97
N PRO A 344 -3.44 -29.91 5.05
CA PRO A 344 -3.17 -30.39 6.39
C PRO A 344 -3.15 -31.92 6.47
N GLY A 345 -2.13 -32.49 7.13
CA GLY A 345 -1.88 -33.93 7.19
C GLY A 345 -0.87 -34.44 6.16
N TRP A 346 -0.49 -33.64 5.17
CA TRP A 346 0.68 -33.95 4.32
C TRP A 346 1.96 -33.99 5.16
N THR A 347 2.99 -34.66 4.65
CA THR A 347 4.26 -34.82 5.37
C THR A 347 5.38 -34.13 4.60
N PHE A 348 6.15 -33.27 5.27
CA PHE A 348 7.37 -32.72 4.69
C PHE A 348 8.39 -33.83 4.40
N ILE A 349 9.23 -33.63 3.39
CA ILE A 349 10.38 -34.48 3.12
C ILE A 349 11.63 -33.68 3.51
N ASP A 350 12.22 -33.99 4.68
CA ASP A 350 13.37 -33.25 5.21
C ASP A 350 14.56 -33.26 4.24
N SER A 351 14.82 -34.39 3.60
CA SER A 351 15.92 -34.52 2.63
C SER A 351 15.69 -33.80 1.30
N ALA A 352 14.48 -33.26 1.08
CA ALA A 352 14.08 -32.53 -0.11
C ALA A 352 13.58 -31.12 0.24
N SER A 353 14.05 -30.55 1.35
CA SER A 353 13.75 -29.18 1.76
C SER A 353 15.04 -28.48 2.17
N GLY A 354 15.25 -27.25 1.76
CA GLY A 354 16.49 -26.52 2.05
C GLY A 354 16.65 -25.23 1.26
N TYR A 355 17.90 -24.78 1.13
CA TYR A 355 18.27 -23.59 0.35
C TYR A 355 18.72 -23.95 -1.06
N LEU A 356 18.34 -23.12 -2.03
CA LEU A 356 18.75 -23.28 -3.42
C LEU A 356 20.27 -23.12 -3.53
N ASN A 357 20.93 -24.14 -4.09
CA ASN A 357 22.39 -24.28 -4.13
C ASN A 357 23.06 -24.07 -2.76
N GLY A 358 22.35 -24.41 -1.66
CA GLY A 358 22.86 -24.32 -0.30
C GLY A 358 23.06 -22.90 0.24
N ALA A 359 22.54 -21.85 -0.43
CA ALA A 359 22.70 -20.47 0.01
C ALA A 359 21.36 -19.73 0.12
N GLU A 360 21.17 -19.05 1.25
CA GLU A 360 19.98 -18.23 1.53
C GLU A 360 19.75 -17.15 0.47
N SER A 361 20.82 -16.53 -0.03
CA SER A 361 20.76 -15.50 -1.06
C SER A 361 20.24 -15.98 -2.42
N ASN A 362 20.06 -17.29 -2.61
CA ASN A 362 19.50 -17.86 -3.84
C ASN A 362 18.02 -18.25 -3.69
N GLY A 363 17.47 -18.17 -2.48
CA GLY A 363 16.13 -18.62 -2.16
C GLY A 363 16.08 -20.01 -1.50
N SER A 364 14.87 -20.46 -1.19
CA SER A 364 14.60 -21.67 -0.40
C SER A 364 13.47 -22.50 -1.00
N TYR A 365 13.36 -23.76 -0.56
CA TYR A 365 12.32 -24.67 -1.01
C TYR A 365 11.92 -25.67 0.06
N VAL A 366 10.65 -26.09 0.01
CA VAL A 366 10.10 -27.17 0.84
C VAL A 366 9.33 -28.16 -0.04
N THR A 367 9.54 -29.46 0.20
CA THR A 367 8.79 -30.52 -0.48
C THR A 367 7.89 -31.25 0.50
N LEU A 368 6.64 -31.47 0.08
CA LEU A 368 5.64 -32.22 0.82
C LEU A 368 5.13 -33.40 -0.01
N LYS A 369 4.76 -34.48 0.67
CA LYS A 369 4.06 -35.62 0.08
C LYS A 369 2.70 -35.82 0.71
N SER A 370 1.76 -36.23 -0.12
CA SER A 370 0.40 -36.53 0.26
C SER A 370 0.28 -37.80 1.13
N PRO A 371 -0.76 -37.90 1.97
CA PRO A 371 -1.03 -39.10 2.77
C PRO A 371 -1.30 -40.37 1.94
N ASN A 372 -1.68 -40.22 0.67
CA ASN A 372 -1.91 -41.35 -0.24
C ASN A 372 -0.60 -41.99 -0.74
N GLY A 373 0.56 -41.36 -0.49
CA GLY A 373 1.88 -41.84 -0.88
C GLY A 373 2.18 -41.76 -2.37
N LYS A 374 1.42 -40.95 -3.13
CA LYS A 374 1.54 -40.80 -4.59
C LYS A 374 1.86 -39.38 -5.01
N ASP A 375 1.13 -38.40 -4.48
CA ASP A 375 1.31 -37.01 -4.90
C ASP A 375 2.37 -36.29 -4.08
N TYR A 376 3.06 -35.35 -4.71
CA TYR A 376 4.00 -34.45 -4.08
C TYR A 376 3.88 -33.03 -4.63
N SER A 377 4.33 -32.08 -3.83
CA SER A 377 4.46 -30.69 -4.21
C SER A 377 5.74 -30.12 -3.64
N THR A 378 6.46 -29.32 -4.43
CA THR A 378 7.59 -28.54 -3.95
C THR A 378 7.31 -27.08 -4.20
N VAL A 379 7.33 -26.29 -3.12
CA VAL A 379 7.22 -24.83 -3.16
C VAL A 379 8.64 -24.27 -3.11
N LEU A 380 9.00 -23.41 -4.06
CA LEU A 380 10.31 -22.78 -4.19
C LEU A 380 10.12 -21.27 -4.25
N GLU A 381 10.95 -20.53 -3.53
CA GLU A 381 10.99 -19.07 -3.60
C GLU A 381 12.39 -18.60 -3.98
N THR A 382 12.48 -17.59 -4.85
CA THR A 382 13.72 -16.97 -5.33
C THR A 382 13.75 -15.48 -4.99
N THR A 383 13.12 -15.10 -3.88
CA THR A 383 12.87 -13.69 -3.54
C THR A 383 14.12 -12.91 -3.17
N THR A 384 15.18 -13.60 -2.76
CA THR A 384 16.51 -13.03 -2.46
C THR A 384 17.51 -13.24 -3.59
N ALA A 385 17.17 -14.04 -4.60
CA ALA A 385 18.05 -14.34 -5.73
C ALA A 385 18.30 -13.09 -6.58
N THR A 386 19.51 -12.96 -7.11
CA THR A 386 19.89 -11.91 -8.06
C THR A 386 20.09 -12.43 -9.49
N ALA A 387 20.02 -13.75 -9.67
CA ALA A 387 20.15 -14.44 -10.95
C ALA A 387 19.24 -15.68 -10.98
N ALA A 388 18.94 -16.16 -12.20
CA ALA A 388 18.13 -17.35 -12.38
C ALA A 388 18.74 -18.59 -11.68
N GLN A 389 17.88 -19.39 -11.05
CA GLN A 389 18.25 -20.60 -10.33
C GLN A 389 17.72 -21.83 -11.07
N THR A 390 18.50 -22.91 -11.12
CA THR A 390 18.04 -24.17 -11.71
C THR A 390 17.93 -25.24 -10.64
N ALA A 391 16.81 -25.95 -10.62
CA ALA A 391 16.60 -27.13 -9.78
C ALA A 391 16.41 -28.36 -10.67
N THR A 392 17.15 -29.43 -10.37
CA THR A 392 16.99 -30.76 -11.00
C THR A 392 16.41 -31.71 -9.98
N PHE A 393 15.26 -32.27 -10.31
CA PHE A 393 14.48 -33.17 -9.47
C PHE A 393 14.73 -34.61 -9.88
N THR A 394 14.76 -35.51 -8.90
CA THR A 394 14.73 -36.97 -9.10
C THR A 394 13.62 -37.54 -8.22
N VAL A 395 12.52 -37.98 -8.85
CA VAL A 395 11.35 -38.51 -8.14
C VAL A 395 11.48 -40.00 -7.96
N GLN A 396 11.36 -40.47 -6.71
CA GLN A 396 11.47 -41.89 -6.36
C GLN A 396 10.60 -42.24 -5.14
N GLY A 397 10.73 -43.48 -4.65
CA GLY A 397 10.05 -43.90 -3.42
C GLY A 397 8.55 -44.10 -3.57
N GLY A 398 8.07 -44.39 -4.79
CA GLY A 398 6.66 -44.74 -5.06
C GLY A 398 5.73 -43.57 -5.38
N LEU A 399 6.26 -42.34 -5.39
CA LEU A 399 5.58 -41.12 -5.85
C LEU A 399 5.35 -41.14 -7.36
N SER A 400 4.40 -40.33 -7.81
CA SER A 400 4.02 -40.22 -9.23
C SER A 400 5.16 -39.63 -10.06
N THR A 401 5.50 -40.32 -11.16
CA THR A 401 6.38 -39.80 -12.24
C THR A 401 5.56 -39.36 -13.46
N GLY A 402 4.26 -39.08 -13.26
CA GLY A 402 3.38 -38.52 -14.27
C GLY A 402 3.64 -37.03 -14.53
N ALA A 403 2.69 -36.35 -15.19
CA ALA A 403 2.80 -34.92 -15.46
C ALA A 403 2.99 -34.11 -14.17
N VAL A 404 3.92 -33.15 -14.22
CA VAL A 404 4.23 -32.19 -13.16
C VAL A 404 3.80 -30.81 -13.64
N HIS A 405 2.90 -30.17 -12.90
CA HIS A 405 2.36 -28.86 -13.21
C HIS A 405 3.19 -27.78 -12.51
N VAL A 406 3.55 -26.72 -13.23
CA VAL A 406 4.34 -25.60 -12.69
C VAL A 406 3.48 -24.34 -12.62
N TRP A 407 3.36 -23.78 -11.44
CA TRP A 407 2.71 -22.50 -11.19
C TRP A 407 3.73 -21.47 -10.71
N ALA A 408 3.55 -20.21 -11.08
CA ALA A 408 4.49 -19.14 -10.78
C ALA A 408 3.77 -17.85 -10.39
N THR A 409 4.40 -17.07 -9.50
CA THR A 409 3.93 -15.77 -9.03
C THR A 409 5.12 -14.80 -8.97
N ASP A 410 5.05 -13.65 -9.64
CA ASP A 410 6.09 -12.58 -9.58
C ASP A 410 5.80 -11.63 -8.42
N VAL A 411 6.44 -11.86 -7.28
CA VAL A 411 6.19 -11.07 -6.07
C VAL A 411 6.91 -9.72 -6.08
N ASN A 412 7.80 -9.48 -7.04
CA ASN A 412 8.45 -8.17 -7.22
C ASN A 412 7.64 -7.26 -8.14
N HIS A 413 6.80 -7.83 -9.01
CA HIS A 413 5.92 -7.09 -9.91
C HIS A 413 4.47 -7.64 -9.85
N PRO A 414 3.75 -7.40 -8.75
CA PRO A 414 2.37 -7.84 -8.58
C PRO A 414 1.46 -7.37 -9.72
N GLY A 415 0.59 -8.24 -10.21
CA GLY A 415 -0.37 -7.91 -11.26
C GLY A 415 -1.11 -9.11 -11.85
N ALA A 416 -2.30 -8.86 -12.39
CA ALA A 416 -3.17 -9.93 -12.89
C ALA A 416 -2.53 -10.86 -13.94
N ALA A 417 -1.48 -10.42 -14.66
CA ALA A 417 -0.74 -11.23 -15.63
C ALA A 417 0.40 -12.07 -15.02
N THR A 418 0.82 -11.74 -13.79
CA THR A 418 1.95 -12.34 -13.09
C THR A 418 1.54 -13.13 -11.85
N ASP A 419 0.37 -12.85 -11.26
CA ASP A 419 -0.07 -13.58 -10.07
C ASP A 419 -0.56 -14.99 -10.42
N PHE A 420 -0.06 -16.01 -9.73
CA PHE A 420 -0.62 -17.36 -9.74
C PHE A 420 -0.89 -17.94 -11.14
N VAL A 421 0.14 -17.94 -11.98
CA VAL A 421 0.08 -18.34 -13.39
C VAL A 421 0.54 -19.78 -13.55
N HIS A 422 -0.29 -20.62 -14.20
CA HIS A 422 0.18 -21.91 -14.72
C HIS A 422 1.10 -21.66 -15.91
N THR A 423 2.39 -22.00 -15.76
CA THR A 423 3.42 -21.63 -16.74
C THR A 423 3.69 -22.75 -17.73
N GLN A 424 3.75 -24.00 -17.25
CA GLN A 424 4.10 -25.16 -18.06
C GLN A 424 3.78 -26.48 -17.36
N ASP A 425 3.63 -27.53 -18.16
CA ASP A 425 3.63 -28.91 -17.70
C ASP A 425 4.94 -29.59 -18.11
N ILE A 426 5.51 -30.36 -17.19
CA ILE A 426 6.75 -31.10 -17.37
C ILE A 426 6.44 -32.59 -17.27
N THR A 427 6.93 -33.38 -18.22
CA THR A 427 6.89 -34.84 -18.13
C THR A 427 8.26 -35.32 -17.65
N PRO A 428 8.38 -35.93 -16.46
CA PRO A 428 9.61 -36.55 -16.01
C PRO A 428 10.13 -37.59 -17.01
N ALA A 429 11.45 -37.72 -17.11
CA ALA A 429 12.08 -38.79 -17.85
C ALA A 429 11.77 -40.16 -17.23
N ALA A 430 12.12 -41.24 -17.95
CA ALA A 430 11.83 -42.61 -17.52
C ALA A 430 12.46 -42.99 -16.16
N ASP A 431 13.54 -42.31 -15.78
CA ASP A 431 14.22 -42.45 -14.48
C ASP A 431 13.68 -41.50 -13.39
N GLY A 432 12.59 -40.78 -13.68
CA GLY A 432 11.94 -39.85 -12.76
C GLY A 432 12.60 -38.47 -12.69
N THR A 433 13.53 -38.15 -13.61
CA THR A 433 14.26 -36.88 -13.60
C THR A 433 13.59 -35.77 -14.41
N TYR A 434 13.68 -34.53 -13.92
CA TYR A 434 13.32 -33.32 -14.68
C TYR A 434 14.01 -32.08 -14.08
N SER A 435 13.97 -30.94 -14.79
CA SER A 435 14.55 -29.68 -14.31
C SER A 435 13.61 -28.50 -14.50
N LEU A 436 13.75 -27.50 -13.63
CA LEU A 436 13.08 -26.21 -13.71
C LEU A 436 14.10 -25.08 -13.53
N THR A 437 14.05 -24.07 -14.40
CA THR A 437 14.80 -22.82 -14.22
C THR A 437 13.83 -21.72 -13.77
N MET A 438 14.18 -21.05 -12.68
CA MET A 438 13.36 -20.10 -11.95
C MET A 438 13.99 -18.71 -12.02
N GLN A 439 13.20 -17.67 -12.28
CA GLN A 439 13.68 -16.29 -12.31
C GLN A 439 13.77 -15.68 -10.89
N PRO A 440 14.62 -14.68 -10.65
CA PRO A 440 14.63 -13.88 -9.42
C PRO A 440 13.28 -13.24 -9.10
N GLY A 441 12.91 -13.17 -7.82
CA GLY A 441 11.71 -12.45 -7.39
C GLY A 441 10.39 -13.22 -7.55
N TYR A 442 10.46 -14.55 -7.64
CA TYR A 442 9.29 -15.39 -7.89
C TYR A 442 9.04 -16.40 -6.78
N ILE A 443 7.81 -16.88 -6.75
CA ILE A 443 7.43 -18.14 -6.13
C ILE A 443 7.09 -19.11 -7.25
N TYR A 444 7.61 -20.33 -7.17
CA TYR A 444 7.26 -21.44 -8.05
C TYR A 444 6.73 -22.60 -7.24
N THR A 445 5.68 -23.24 -7.73
CA THR A 445 5.21 -24.51 -7.18
C THR A 445 5.19 -25.56 -8.27
N VAL A 446 5.90 -26.66 -8.04
CA VAL A 446 5.87 -27.86 -8.89
C VAL A 446 5.06 -28.93 -8.18
N SER A 447 4.02 -29.46 -8.83
CA SER A 447 3.13 -30.41 -8.19
C SER A 447 2.58 -31.46 -9.15
N THR A 448 2.30 -32.66 -8.66
CA THR A 448 1.52 -33.68 -9.39
C THR A 448 0.01 -33.53 -9.19
N THR A 449 -0.41 -32.64 -8.30
CA THR A 449 -1.82 -32.35 -8.04
C THR A 449 -2.45 -31.54 -9.17
N THR A 450 -3.77 -31.63 -9.29
CA THR A 450 -4.58 -30.82 -10.21
C THR A 450 -5.70 -30.14 -9.44
N GLY A 451 -6.45 -29.23 -10.08
CA GLY A 451 -7.61 -28.56 -9.51
C GLY A 451 -7.34 -27.14 -8.96
N GLN A 452 -6.11 -26.63 -9.12
CA GLN A 452 -5.75 -25.27 -8.76
C GLN A 452 -6.42 -24.25 -9.69
N GLY A 453 -6.70 -23.06 -9.15
CA GLY A 453 -7.41 -22.03 -9.89
C GLY A 453 -7.18 -20.62 -9.36
N LYS A 454 -7.41 -19.65 -10.25
CA LYS A 454 -7.25 -18.22 -10.03
C LYS A 454 -8.59 -17.52 -10.19
N GLY A 455 -9.12 -16.96 -9.12
CA GLY A 455 -10.35 -16.18 -9.12
C GLY A 455 -10.22 -14.91 -9.96
N THR A 456 -11.30 -14.55 -10.68
CA THR A 456 -11.29 -13.47 -11.68
C THR A 456 -12.33 -12.37 -11.41
N ALA A 457 -12.87 -12.29 -10.19
CA ALA A 457 -13.87 -11.29 -9.85
C ALA A 457 -13.26 -9.88 -9.84
N THR A 458 -13.97 -8.92 -10.43
CA THR A 458 -13.51 -7.52 -10.54
C THR A 458 -14.24 -6.65 -9.54
N ALA A 459 -13.48 -5.86 -8.78
CA ALA A 459 -14.04 -4.90 -7.84
C ALA A 459 -14.68 -3.68 -8.57
N PRO A 460 -15.77 -3.11 -8.04
CA PRO A 460 -16.28 -1.80 -8.45
C PRO A 460 -15.25 -0.67 -8.23
N ALA A 461 -15.45 0.47 -8.90
CA ALA A 461 -14.64 1.66 -8.67
C ALA A 461 -14.89 2.25 -7.27
N ALA A 462 -13.82 2.64 -6.59
CA ALA A 462 -13.90 3.30 -5.28
C ALA A 462 -14.59 4.67 -5.38
N HIS A 463 -15.35 5.03 -4.35
CA HIS A 463 -15.88 6.38 -4.14
C HIS A 463 -16.07 6.65 -2.63
N ALA A 464 -16.03 7.92 -2.25
CA ALA A 464 -16.23 8.36 -0.87
C ALA A 464 -17.67 8.12 -0.39
N LEU A 465 -17.86 7.92 0.91
CA LEU A 465 -19.19 7.89 1.52
C LEU A 465 -19.81 9.29 1.38
N ALA A 466 -21.02 9.36 0.83
CA ALA A 466 -21.65 10.64 0.53
C ALA A 466 -22.22 11.32 1.79
N LEU A 467 -22.19 12.65 1.79
CA LEU A 467 -23.03 13.48 2.65
C LEU A 467 -24.33 13.87 1.91
N PRO A 468 -25.50 13.89 2.58
CA PRO A 468 -25.69 13.56 3.99
C PRO A 468 -25.66 12.05 4.27
N TYR A 469 -25.23 11.69 5.48
CA TYR A 469 -25.32 10.34 6.05
C TYR A 469 -26.14 10.39 7.33
N SER A 470 -26.94 9.36 7.61
CA SER A 470 -27.68 9.26 8.87
C SER A 470 -28.01 7.81 9.20
N ASP A 471 -28.03 7.50 10.48
CA ASP A 471 -28.50 6.23 11.01
C ASP A 471 -29.33 6.45 12.27
N ASN A 472 -30.50 5.85 12.32
CA ASN A 472 -31.38 5.83 13.48
C ASN A 472 -31.46 4.44 14.12
N PHE A 473 -30.62 3.50 13.67
CA PHE A 473 -30.42 2.14 14.20
C PHE A 473 -31.65 1.21 14.15
N ASP A 474 -32.83 1.70 13.74
CA ASP A 474 -34.08 0.93 13.71
C ASP A 474 -34.05 -0.24 12.72
N ASN A 475 -33.17 -0.20 11.71
CA ASN A 475 -33.03 -1.26 10.72
C ASN A 475 -32.05 -2.37 11.15
N ASP A 476 -31.25 -2.15 12.18
CA ASP A 476 -30.21 -3.09 12.62
C ASP A 476 -30.76 -4.17 13.55
N VAL A 477 -29.97 -5.20 13.79
CA VAL A 477 -30.35 -6.30 14.69
C VAL A 477 -29.96 -5.95 16.13
N ILE A 478 -30.86 -6.21 17.08
CA ILE A 478 -30.55 -6.02 18.51
C ILE A 478 -29.43 -6.98 18.92
N GLY A 479 -28.42 -6.48 19.63
CA GLY A 479 -27.23 -7.22 20.03
C GLY A 479 -26.20 -7.41 18.92
N GLY A 480 -26.28 -6.61 17.86
CA GLY A 480 -25.27 -6.54 16.80
C GLY A 480 -24.73 -5.12 16.65
N GLU A 481 -23.62 -5.00 15.93
CA GLU A 481 -23.02 -3.70 15.63
C GLU A 481 -23.82 -2.93 14.57
N ALA A 482 -23.85 -1.60 14.69
CA ALA A 482 -24.51 -0.74 13.72
C ALA A 482 -23.67 -0.58 12.45
N ARG A 483 -24.33 -0.41 11.30
CA ARG A 483 -23.65 -0.31 10.00
C ARG A 483 -22.60 0.81 9.98
N TYR A 484 -21.40 0.49 9.49
CA TYR A 484 -20.23 1.38 9.36
C TYR A 484 -19.60 1.90 10.65
N LEU A 485 -20.19 1.70 11.82
CA LEU A 485 -19.58 2.12 13.08
C LEU A 485 -18.44 1.18 13.44
N SER A 486 -17.22 1.69 13.59
CA SER A 486 -16.05 0.91 13.98
C SER A 486 -15.66 1.27 15.40
N ASP A 487 -15.89 0.34 16.32
CA ASP A 487 -15.58 0.52 17.74
C ASP A 487 -14.08 0.51 17.93
N MET A 488 -13.55 1.59 18.51
CA MET A 488 -12.13 1.74 18.75
C MET A 488 -11.78 1.37 20.18
N GLN A 489 -12.71 1.51 21.11
CA GLN A 489 -12.56 1.05 22.49
C GLN A 489 -13.94 0.88 23.13
N GLY A 490 -14.12 -0.13 23.97
CA GLY A 490 -15.45 -0.53 24.43
C GLY A 490 -16.16 -1.40 23.39
N SER A 491 -17.47 -1.56 23.53
CA SER A 491 -18.31 -2.22 22.54
C SER A 491 -19.62 -1.46 22.43
N PHE A 492 -20.05 -1.15 21.22
CA PHE A 492 -21.26 -0.39 20.91
C PHE A 492 -22.20 -1.24 20.07
N GLU A 493 -23.29 -1.70 20.69
CA GLU A 493 -24.27 -2.55 20.04
C GLU A 493 -25.63 -1.87 19.96
N VAL A 494 -26.41 -2.25 18.96
CA VAL A 494 -27.79 -1.80 18.83
C VAL A 494 -28.64 -2.50 19.89
N GLN A 495 -29.30 -1.73 20.74
CA GLN A 495 -30.16 -2.19 21.82
C GLN A 495 -31.53 -1.51 21.76
N LYS A 496 -32.47 -1.94 22.61
CA LYS A 496 -33.73 -1.21 22.77
C LYS A 496 -33.45 0.14 23.43
N CYS A 497 -34.08 1.19 22.93
CA CYS A 497 -33.96 2.51 23.53
C CYS A 497 -34.45 2.54 25.00
N ALA A 498 -33.72 3.27 25.82
CA ALA A 498 -33.99 3.51 27.23
C ALA A 498 -34.69 4.87 27.45
N ALA A 499 -34.88 5.24 28.71
CA ALA A 499 -35.43 6.54 29.13
C ALA A 499 -36.75 6.95 28.44
N GLY A 500 -37.63 5.97 28.18
CA GLY A 500 -38.96 6.19 27.60
C GLY A 500 -38.99 6.45 26.09
N ARG A 501 -37.85 6.35 25.39
CA ARG A 501 -37.79 6.41 23.93
C ARG A 501 -38.13 5.05 23.33
N SER A 502 -38.90 5.05 22.24
CA SER A 502 -39.21 3.85 21.45
C SER A 502 -38.20 3.67 20.33
N GLY A 503 -38.01 2.44 19.86
CA GLY A 503 -37.11 2.13 18.75
C GLY A 503 -35.86 1.41 19.20
N LYS A 504 -34.82 1.46 18.37
CA LYS A 504 -33.49 0.92 18.66
C LYS A 504 -32.49 2.05 18.76
N CYS A 505 -31.52 1.88 19.66
CA CYS A 505 -30.51 2.88 20.00
C CYS A 505 -29.16 2.18 20.02
N LEU A 506 -28.08 2.89 19.69
CA LEU A 506 -26.73 2.41 19.92
C LEU A 506 -26.41 2.52 21.41
N GLN A 507 -25.88 1.47 22.02
CA GLN A 507 -25.55 1.45 23.45
C GLN A 507 -24.11 0.96 23.63
N GLN A 508 -23.34 1.63 24.48
CA GLN A 508 -22.08 1.06 24.96
C GLN A 508 -22.39 -0.12 25.92
N MET A 509 -21.83 -1.29 25.66
CA MET A 509 -22.22 -2.55 26.30
C MET A 509 -21.40 -2.96 27.53
N ALA A 510 -20.17 -2.47 27.66
CA ALA A 510 -19.25 -2.76 28.74
C ALA A 510 -19.54 -1.85 29.97
N PRO A 511 -20.18 -2.39 31.03
CA PRO A 511 -20.60 -1.60 32.21
C PRO A 511 -19.45 -1.31 33.18
N VAL A 512 -18.27 -1.85 32.89
CA VAL A 512 -17.02 -1.69 33.61
C VAL A 512 -15.89 -1.77 32.60
N LYS A 513 -14.77 -1.15 32.96
CA LYS A 513 -13.58 -1.16 32.12
C LYS A 513 -13.06 -2.61 31.93
N PRO A 514 -12.81 -3.06 30.68
CA PRO A 514 -12.27 -4.39 30.39
C PRO A 514 -10.86 -4.64 30.91
N ILE A 515 -10.45 -5.91 30.93
CA ILE A 515 -9.05 -6.31 31.00
C ILE A 515 -8.45 -6.09 29.61
N GLU A 516 -7.70 -5.00 29.47
CA GLU A 516 -7.17 -4.55 28.19
C GLU A 516 -5.95 -5.36 27.74
N TRP A 517 -5.81 -5.48 26.41
CA TRP A 517 -4.63 -6.06 25.80
C TRP A 517 -3.44 -5.10 25.79
N GLN A 518 -3.63 -3.82 25.46
CA GLN A 518 -2.63 -2.74 25.49
C GLN A 518 -3.30 -1.42 25.87
N ASP A 519 -2.51 -0.50 26.45
CA ASP A 519 -2.79 0.90 26.84
C ASP A 519 -4.24 1.45 26.79
N ASP A 520 -4.61 2.14 27.86
CA ASP A 520 -5.96 2.62 28.12
C ASP A 520 -6.46 3.75 27.18
N SER A 521 -7.71 3.61 26.71
CA SER A 521 -8.53 4.71 26.17
C SER A 521 -9.93 4.72 26.80
N ASP A 522 -10.58 5.89 26.75
CA ASP A 522 -12.03 6.05 26.93
C ASP A 522 -12.76 5.26 25.82
N ALA A 523 -14.03 4.89 26.03
CA ALA A 523 -14.80 4.13 25.05
C ALA A 523 -15.30 5.03 23.91
N PHE A 524 -15.04 4.65 22.66
CA PHE A 524 -15.49 5.41 21.49
C PHE A 524 -15.60 4.55 20.23
N THR A 525 -16.39 5.05 19.29
CA THR A 525 -16.66 4.44 17.99
C THR A 525 -16.61 5.50 16.88
N LEU A 526 -16.04 5.15 15.74
CA LEU A 526 -15.84 6.04 14.58
C LEU A 526 -16.76 5.67 13.42
N VAL A 527 -17.18 6.67 12.65
CA VAL A 527 -18.04 6.48 11.49
C VAL A 527 -17.93 7.66 10.52
N GLY A 528 -18.00 7.36 9.24
CA GLY A 528 -18.02 8.35 8.16
C GLY A 528 -16.82 8.21 7.23
N ASP A 529 -16.53 9.28 6.50
CA ASP A 529 -15.41 9.30 5.54
C ASP A 529 -14.26 10.20 6.04
N PRO A 530 -13.01 9.73 6.04
CA PRO A 530 -11.85 10.55 6.39
C PRO A 530 -11.66 11.80 5.50
N THR A 531 -12.30 11.85 4.32
CA THR A 531 -12.23 13.00 3.40
C THR A 531 -13.26 14.09 3.69
N TRP A 532 -14.20 13.90 4.61
CA TRP A 532 -15.23 14.90 4.91
C TRP A 532 -14.66 16.14 5.58
N THR A 533 -14.99 17.32 5.04
CA THR A 533 -14.46 18.62 5.51
C THR A 533 -15.47 19.41 6.34
N ASP A 534 -16.57 19.82 5.74
CA ASP A 534 -17.58 20.71 6.32
C ASP A 534 -18.91 19.97 6.50
N TYR A 535 -19.23 19.66 7.76
CA TYR A 535 -20.44 18.95 8.14
C TYR A 535 -20.86 19.30 9.57
N THR A 536 -22.11 18.99 9.88
CA THR A 536 -22.62 18.93 11.26
C THR A 536 -22.82 17.47 11.63
N LEU A 537 -22.06 17.02 12.63
CA LEU A 537 -22.32 15.78 13.36
C LEU A 537 -23.38 16.09 14.42
N GLN A 538 -24.47 15.33 14.41
CA GLN A 538 -25.52 15.41 15.41
C GLN A 538 -25.93 14.01 15.86
N THR A 539 -26.22 13.87 17.15
CA THR A 539 -26.83 12.67 17.73
C THR A 539 -27.74 13.08 18.89
N ASP A 540 -28.74 12.27 19.19
CA ASP A 540 -29.40 12.30 20.48
C ASP A 540 -28.65 11.35 21.42
N ALA A 541 -28.44 11.76 22.67
CA ALA A 541 -27.72 10.95 23.65
C ALA A 541 -28.43 10.95 25.01
N GLU A 542 -28.25 9.85 25.75
CA GLU A 542 -28.79 9.62 27.07
C GLU A 542 -27.71 9.06 28.01
N LEU A 543 -27.59 9.69 29.17
CA LEU A 543 -26.70 9.26 30.26
C LEU A 543 -27.51 8.40 31.25
N ALA A 544 -27.22 7.10 31.31
CA ALA A 544 -27.84 6.17 32.24
C ALA A 544 -27.39 6.43 33.69
N LYS A 545 -26.15 6.91 33.87
CA LYS A 545 -25.56 7.33 35.16
C LYS A 545 -24.81 8.66 35.01
N PRO A 546 -24.45 9.34 36.12
CA PRO A 546 -23.60 10.53 36.05
C PRO A 546 -22.28 10.19 35.34
N GLY A 547 -21.97 10.93 34.29
CA GLY A 547 -20.88 10.61 33.36
C GLY A 547 -20.66 11.74 32.35
N THR A 548 -19.79 11.48 31.36
CA THR A 548 -19.46 12.45 30.29
C THR A 548 -19.54 11.79 28.93
N LEU A 549 -20.33 12.38 28.05
CA LEU A 549 -20.46 12.00 26.65
C LEU A 549 -19.46 12.78 25.80
N GLU A 550 -19.11 12.24 24.65
CA GLU A 550 -18.18 12.83 23.70
C GLU A 550 -18.69 12.73 22.26
N LEU A 551 -18.60 13.85 21.53
CA LEU A 551 -18.65 13.85 20.06
C LEU A 551 -17.26 14.11 19.52
N ILE A 552 -16.84 13.27 18.57
CA ILE A 552 -15.56 13.39 17.87
C ILE A 552 -15.85 13.88 16.46
N GLY A 553 -15.16 14.91 15.99
CA GLY A 553 -15.33 15.45 14.64
C GLY A 553 -14.00 15.81 14.00
N ARG A 554 -13.95 15.68 12.68
CA ARG A 554 -12.73 15.64 11.87
C ARG A 554 -11.71 14.67 12.46
N ALA A 555 -12.18 13.48 12.84
CA ALA A 555 -11.36 12.38 13.30
C ALA A 555 -10.44 11.92 12.15
N GLY A 556 -9.14 12.17 12.32
CA GLY A 556 -8.09 11.85 11.34
C GLY A 556 -7.32 10.61 11.73
N THR A 557 -5.99 10.67 11.60
CA THR A 557 -5.08 9.58 11.98
C THR A 557 -5.28 9.15 13.43
N GLN A 558 -5.41 7.84 13.64
CA GLN A 558 -5.26 7.22 14.95
C GLN A 558 -3.90 6.54 15.02
N ASN A 559 -3.14 6.79 16.09
CA ASN A 559 -1.93 6.05 16.40
C ASN A 559 -2.11 5.24 17.69
N ARG A 560 -1.12 4.41 18.01
CA ARG A 560 -1.02 3.79 19.33
C ARG A 560 -0.31 4.71 20.34
N PRO A 561 -0.66 4.63 21.64
CA PRO A 561 -1.88 4.02 22.18
C PRO A 561 -3.15 4.67 21.61
N GLN A 562 -4.24 3.93 21.61
CA GLN A 562 -5.48 4.18 20.89
C GLN A 562 -6.13 5.52 21.25
N SER A 563 -5.84 6.03 22.44
CA SER A 563 -6.22 7.37 22.89
C SER A 563 -5.58 8.49 22.04
N HIS A 564 -4.59 8.18 21.20
CA HIS A 564 -3.95 9.06 20.23
C HIS A 564 -4.79 9.21 18.95
N GLN A 565 -6.08 9.48 19.15
CA GLN A 565 -7.00 9.84 18.08
C GLN A 565 -6.83 11.33 17.75
N GLN A 566 -6.41 11.62 16.52
CA GLN A 566 -6.43 12.99 16.01
C GLN A 566 -7.87 13.46 15.78
N GLY A 567 -8.22 14.67 16.23
CA GLY A 567 -9.53 15.26 15.94
C GLY A 567 -9.95 16.39 16.87
N TYR A 568 -11.17 16.87 16.71
CA TYR A 568 -11.84 17.79 17.64
C TYR A 568 -12.88 17.04 18.47
N PHE A 569 -12.93 17.38 19.75
CA PHE A 569 -13.71 16.65 20.75
C PHE A 569 -14.59 17.61 21.52
N PHE A 570 -15.89 17.35 21.54
CA PHE A 570 -16.87 18.02 22.38
C PHE A 570 -17.30 17.08 23.51
N GLN A 571 -16.72 17.26 24.69
CA GLN A 571 -17.07 16.51 25.90
C GLN A 571 -18.07 17.28 26.74
N ILE A 572 -19.15 16.63 27.17
CA ILE A 572 -20.19 17.23 28.02
C ILE A 572 -20.66 16.25 29.09
N SER A 573 -20.66 16.72 30.35
CA SER A 573 -21.08 15.93 31.52
C SER A 573 -22.56 16.06 31.83
N ASP A 574 -23.07 15.14 32.66
CA ASP A 574 -24.40 15.19 33.27
C ASP A 574 -24.69 16.54 33.96
N THR A 575 -23.67 17.19 34.53
CA THR A 575 -23.79 18.50 35.19
C THR A 575 -23.97 19.67 34.21
N GLY A 576 -23.78 19.45 32.91
CA GLY A 576 -23.77 20.49 31.88
C GLY A 576 -22.42 21.19 31.70
N ALA A 577 -21.40 20.84 32.48
CA ALA A 577 -20.03 21.29 32.22
C ALA A 577 -19.50 20.63 30.94
N TRP A 578 -18.88 21.43 30.06
CA TRP A 578 -18.37 20.96 28.78
C TRP A 578 -17.01 21.55 28.39
N THR A 579 -16.25 20.78 27.62
CA THR A 579 -14.95 21.16 27.04
C THR A 579 -14.97 20.90 25.53
N LEU A 580 -14.52 21.87 24.74
CA LEU A 580 -14.14 21.70 23.34
C LEU A 580 -12.61 21.72 23.27
N PHE A 581 -12.01 20.63 22.79
CA PHE A 581 -10.56 20.52 22.66
C PHE A 581 -10.18 19.83 21.35
N LYS A 582 -8.90 19.90 20.99
CA LYS A 582 -8.30 19.13 19.90
C LYS A 582 -7.27 18.15 20.46
N SER A 583 -7.12 16.98 19.84
CA SER A 583 -6.03 16.04 20.12
C SER A 583 -5.27 15.76 18.84
N ASP A 584 -3.94 15.64 18.92
CA ASP A 584 -3.11 15.19 17.81
C ASP A 584 -2.85 13.67 17.86
N ALA A 585 -2.20 13.16 16.80
CA ALA A 585 -1.85 11.74 16.68
C ALA A 585 -0.70 11.30 17.62
N ASN A 586 -0.22 12.18 18.50
CA ASN A 586 0.71 11.85 19.58
C ASN A 586 0.01 11.90 20.95
N GLY A 587 -1.31 12.10 20.99
CA GLY A 587 -2.09 12.20 22.23
C GLY A 587 -2.06 13.57 22.90
N THR A 588 -1.50 14.60 22.27
CA THR A 588 -1.43 15.94 22.88
C THR A 588 -2.78 16.64 22.80
N ARG A 589 -3.45 16.77 23.95
CA ARG A 589 -4.74 17.47 24.06
C ARG A 589 -4.55 18.97 24.29
N THR A 590 -5.15 19.80 23.43
CA THR A 590 -5.19 21.26 23.55
C THR A 590 -6.63 21.74 23.73
N THR A 591 -6.94 22.29 24.90
CA THR A 591 -8.26 22.88 25.18
C THR A 591 -8.45 24.16 24.36
N LEU A 592 -9.54 24.22 23.59
CA LEU A 592 -9.93 25.39 22.81
C LEU A 592 -10.93 26.27 23.58
N MET A 593 -11.89 25.63 24.25
CA MET A 593 -12.92 26.33 25.03
C MET A 593 -13.46 25.44 26.16
N ARG A 594 -13.85 26.05 27.28
CA ARG A 594 -14.58 25.42 28.38
C ARG A 594 -15.71 26.33 28.83
N SER A 595 -16.86 25.76 29.14
CA SER A 595 -17.98 26.48 29.75
C SER A 595 -18.95 25.48 30.40
N ALA A 596 -20.16 25.94 30.71
CA ALA A 596 -21.26 25.09 31.12
C ALA A 596 -22.56 25.51 30.43
N THR A 597 -23.50 24.56 30.35
CA THR A 597 -24.89 24.78 29.95
C THR A 597 -25.82 24.33 31.08
N THR A 598 -27.13 24.27 30.83
CA THR A 598 -28.09 23.70 31.78
C THR A 598 -27.75 22.22 32.04
N PRO A 599 -27.82 21.72 33.29
CA PRO A 599 -27.53 20.32 33.57
C PRO A 599 -28.35 19.33 32.72
N LEU A 600 -27.66 18.37 32.11
CA LEU A 600 -28.24 17.29 31.30
C LEU A 600 -28.92 16.24 32.19
N GLY A 601 -28.38 16.00 33.39
CA GLY A 601 -28.86 14.95 34.29
C GLY A 601 -28.75 13.56 33.68
N THR A 602 -29.49 12.60 34.25
CA THR A 602 -29.52 11.20 33.80
C THR A 602 -30.94 10.76 33.44
N GLY A 603 -31.10 9.70 32.65
CA GLY A 603 -32.43 9.20 32.27
C GLY A 603 -33.20 10.14 31.34
N ARG A 604 -32.50 11.00 30.60
CA ARG A 604 -33.09 12.03 29.71
C ARG A 604 -32.30 12.12 28.42
N TRP A 605 -33.03 12.25 27.31
CA TRP A 605 -32.46 12.42 25.98
C TRP A 605 -32.16 13.89 25.67
N HIS A 606 -30.95 14.15 25.19
CA HIS A 606 -30.48 15.46 24.74
C HIS A 606 -29.95 15.39 23.33
N LYS A 607 -30.19 16.44 22.53
CA LYS A 607 -29.64 16.55 21.19
C LYS A 607 -28.30 17.27 21.23
N LEU A 608 -27.23 16.58 20.88
CA LEU A 608 -25.87 17.12 20.83
C LEU A 608 -25.45 17.32 19.37
N ALA A 609 -24.72 18.40 19.09
CA ALA A 609 -24.15 18.63 17.77
C ALA A 609 -22.79 19.33 17.80
N LEU A 610 -21.94 18.96 16.84
CA LEU A 610 -20.64 19.56 16.55
C LEU A 610 -20.55 19.88 15.04
N SER A 611 -20.46 21.17 14.72
CA SER A 611 -20.52 21.69 13.33
C SER A 611 -19.19 22.27 12.89
N PHE A 612 -18.82 21.99 11.64
CA PHE A 612 -17.60 22.45 10.98
C PHE A 612 -17.93 23.22 9.69
N SER A 613 -17.47 24.46 9.61
CA SER A 613 -17.54 25.28 8.39
C SER A 613 -16.22 26.05 8.22
N GLY A 614 -15.32 25.54 7.39
CA GLY A 614 -13.97 26.06 7.28
C GLY A 614 -13.22 25.92 8.62
N PRO A 615 -12.67 27.00 9.21
CA PRO A 615 -12.03 26.96 10.52
C PRO A 615 -13.01 27.06 11.69
N VAL A 616 -14.29 27.38 11.44
CA VAL A 616 -15.27 27.62 12.51
C VAL A 616 -15.82 26.28 13.01
N ILE A 617 -15.68 26.07 14.32
CA ILE A 617 -16.18 24.89 15.04
C ILE A 617 -17.27 25.37 16.01
N THR A 618 -18.46 24.77 15.96
CA THR A 618 -19.60 25.16 16.80
C THR A 618 -20.17 23.96 17.54
N ALA A 619 -20.29 24.07 18.87
CA ALA A 619 -20.96 23.06 19.70
C ALA A 619 -22.37 23.53 20.07
N SER A 620 -23.34 22.61 20.03
CA SER A 620 -24.74 22.89 20.37
C SER A 620 -25.36 21.78 21.24
N VAL A 621 -26.29 22.20 22.10
CA VAL A 621 -27.09 21.32 22.97
C VAL A 621 -28.56 21.71 22.84
N ASP A 622 -29.43 20.73 22.58
CA ASP A 622 -30.88 20.89 22.39
C ASP A 622 -31.22 21.99 21.37
N GLY A 623 -30.47 22.02 20.26
CA GLY A 623 -30.61 22.99 19.18
C GLY A 623 -30.12 24.41 19.49
N ARG A 624 -29.52 24.63 20.67
CA ARG A 624 -28.93 25.92 21.06
C ARG A 624 -27.41 25.85 20.99
N LYS A 625 -26.79 26.79 20.28
CA LYS A 625 -25.33 26.99 20.30
C LYS A 625 -24.86 27.30 21.72
N VAL A 626 -23.93 26.49 22.22
CA VAL A 626 -23.31 26.67 23.55
C VAL A 626 -21.89 27.25 23.46
N GLY A 627 -21.19 27.04 22.34
CA GLY A 627 -19.83 27.53 22.12
C GLY A 627 -19.43 27.57 20.66
N SER A 628 -18.45 28.40 20.32
CA SER A 628 -17.84 28.44 18.98
C SER A 628 -16.43 28.98 19.04
N VAL A 629 -15.51 28.35 18.30
CA VAL A 629 -14.09 28.69 18.21
C VAL A 629 -13.64 28.65 16.75
N GLN A 630 -12.44 29.16 16.49
CA GLN A 630 -11.76 29.01 15.20
C GLN A 630 -10.49 28.20 15.39
N ASP A 631 -10.35 27.10 14.67
CA ASP A 631 -9.13 26.29 14.62
C ASP A 631 -9.06 25.56 13.27
N SER A 632 -7.90 25.59 12.62
CA SER A 632 -7.66 24.99 11.31
C SER A 632 -6.63 23.86 11.36
N SER A 633 -6.35 23.28 12.53
CA SER A 633 -5.37 22.21 12.69
C SER A 633 -5.79 20.95 11.93
N TYR A 634 -7.09 20.65 11.94
CA TYR A 634 -7.68 19.55 11.19
C TYR A 634 -8.78 20.09 10.26
N THR A 635 -8.66 19.77 8.97
CA THR A 635 -9.54 20.28 7.91
C THR A 635 -10.49 19.23 7.35
N ALA A 636 -10.21 17.95 7.60
CA ALA A 636 -11.03 16.83 7.20
C ALA A 636 -10.98 15.69 8.24
N GLY A 637 -11.97 14.81 8.20
CA GLY A 637 -11.99 13.57 8.99
C GLY A 637 -13.39 13.10 9.31
N GLN A 638 -13.47 11.87 9.82
CA GLN A 638 -14.70 11.19 10.20
C GLN A 638 -15.35 11.85 11.42
N GLY A 639 -16.55 11.38 11.79
CA GLY A 639 -17.11 11.64 13.12
C GLY A 639 -16.97 10.43 14.03
N GLY A 640 -17.35 10.61 15.28
CA GLY A 640 -17.39 9.55 16.26
C GLY A 640 -18.24 9.91 17.47
N LEU A 641 -18.58 8.88 18.23
CA LEU A 641 -19.33 8.95 19.48
C LEU A 641 -18.48 8.29 20.55
N GLY A 642 -18.51 8.82 21.77
CA GLY A 642 -17.77 8.23 22.88
C GLY A 642 -18.29 8.65 24.24
N LEU A 643 -17.68 8.08 25.27
CA LEU A 643 -17.91 8.44 26.67
C LEU A 643 -16.64 8.21 27.49
N THR A 644 -16.41 9.06 28.49
CA THR A 644 -15.22 8.95 29.36
C THR A 644 -15.44 8.02 30.55
N SER A 645 -16.50 7.21 30.52
CA SER A 645 -16.85 6.20 31.51
C SER A 645 -17.03 4.85 30.82
N TYR A 646 -17.27 3.79 31.60
CA TYR A 646 -17.76 2.51 31.09
C TYR A 646 -19.13 2.31 31.70
N ASP A 647 -20.16 2.72 30.97
CA ASP A 647 -21.55 2.71 31.40
C ASP A 647 -22.46 2.44 30.19
N LEU A 648 -23.69 2.02 30.47
CA LEU A 648 -24.68 1.60 29.46
C LEU A 648 -25.42 2.79 28.83
N ASP A 649 -24.68 3.86 28.52
CA ASP A 649 -25.21 5.08 27.92
C ASP A 649 -25.61 4.84 26.46
N GLN A 650 -26.61 5.59 25.97
CA GLN A 650 -27.21 5.37 24.66
C GLN A 650 -27.14 6.58 23.73
N PHE A 651 -27.04 6.30 22.43
CA PHE A 651 -27.06 7.25 21.33
C PHE A 651 -28.14 6.86 20.31
N ASP A 652 -28.70 7.84 19.61
CA ASP A 652 -29.74 7.64 18.60
C ASP A 652 -29.80 8.81 17.59
N ASN A 653 -30.40 8.61 16.43
CA ASN A 653 -30.55 9.63 15.38
C ASN A 653 -29.23 10.28 14.97
N LEU A 654 -28.19 9.46 14.78
CA LEU A 654 -26.90 9.89 14.27
C LEU A 654 -27.08 10.50 12.87
N SER A 655 -26.53 11.69 12.66
CA SER A 655 -26.61 12.36 11.36
C SER A 655 -25.41 13.24 11.08
N PHE A 656 -25.03 13.25 9.81
CA PHE A 656 -24.01 14.09 9.21
C PHE A 656 -24.66 14.85 8.07
N THR A 657 -24.88 16.14 8.27
CA THR A 657 -25.41 17.02 7.22
C THR A 657 -24.29 17.87 6.68
N LYS A 658 -24.24 18.02 5.34
CA LYS A 658 -23.30 18.93 4.70
C LYS A 658 -23.52 20.35 5.23
N GLU A 659 -22.49 20.94 5.80
CA GLU A 659 -22.52 22.36 6.12
C GLU A 659 -22.27 23.15 4.85
N LYS A 660 -23.07 24.19 4.62
CA LYS A 660 -22.76 25.13 3.56
C LYS A 660 -21.61 25.98 4.09
N ALA A 661 -20.41 25.77 3.57
CA ALA A 661 -19.36 26.77 3.65
C ALA A 661 -20.00 28.13 3.33
N ALA A 662 -19.86 29.11 4.23
CA ALA A 662 -20.38 30.45 4.00
C ALA A 662 -19.90 30.90 2.61
N ALA A 663 -20.85 31.20 1.70
CA ALA A 663 -20.49 31.48 0.31
C ALA A 663 -19.42 32.58 0.27
N PRO A 664 -18.29 32.37 -0.43
CA PRO A 664 -17.23 33.35 -0.45
C PRO A 664 -17.78 34.69 -0.96
N GLY A 665 -17.55 35.77 -0.22
CA GLY A 665 -18.05 37.09 -0.59
C GLY A 665 -17.26 37.72 -1.74
N ALA A 666 -16.12 37.14 -2.14
CA ALA A 666 -15.30 37.54 -3.28
C ALA A 666 -15.40 36.54 -4.45
N THR A 667 -14.95 36.95 -5.63
CA THR A 667 -14.84 36.10 -6.84
C THR A 667 -13.40 35.99 -7.31
N LEU A 668 -13.05 34.89 -7.97
CA LEU A 668 -11.72 34.66 -8.56
C LEU A 668 -11.85 34.46 -10.07
N ALA A 669 -11.02 35.15 -10.84
CA ALA A 669 -10.87 34.95 -12.27
C ALA A 669 -9.42 34.57 -12.58
N VAL A 670 -9.21 33.66 -13.55
CA VAL A 670 -7.89 33.37 -14.12
C VAL A 670 -7.95 33.53 -15.63
N THR A 671 -7.03 34.33 -16.17
CA THR A 671 -7.03 34.74 -17.57
C THR A 671 -5.62 34.59 -18.15
N PRO A 672 -5.42 33.58 -19.01
CA PRO A 672 -4.24 33.51 -19.87
C PRO A 672 -4.24 34.68 -20.88
N SER A 673 -3.07 35.24 -21.19
CA SER A 673 -2.92 36.33 -22.16
C SER A 673 -3.28 35.89 -23.59
N VAL A 674 -3.21 34.59 -23.87
CA VAL A 674 -3.55 33.97 -25.16
C VAL A 674 -4.29 32.65 -24.93
N LYS A 675 -5.16 32.28 -25.87
CA LYS A 675 -5.86 30.98 -25.84
C LYS A 675 -5.01 29.81 -26.39
N SER A 676 -3.97 30.14 -27.14
CA SER A 676 -3.02 29.19 -27.71
C SER A 676 -1.61 29.77 -27.64
N VAL A 677 -0.65 28.94 -27.24
CA VAL A 677 0.78 29.25 -27.14
C VAL A 677 1.57 28.18 -27.87
N GLN A 678 2.63 28.54 -28.58
CA GLN A 678 3.49 27.54 -29.22
C GLN A 678 4.37 26.85 -28.16
N ARG A 679 4.73 25.59 -28.40
CA ARG A 679 5.71 24.84 -27.59
C ARG A 679 6.97 25.69 -27.36
N GLY A 680 7.44 25.75 -26.11
CA GLY A 680 8.63 26.51 -25.73
C GLY A 680 8.48 28.05 -25.70
N LYS A 681 7.30 28.61 -26.01
CA LYS A 681 7.05 30.06 -25.92
C LYS A 681 6.34 30.45 -24.62
N ASP A 682 6.48 31.70 -24.24
CA ASP A 682 5.90 32.24 -23.01
C ASP A 682 4.46 32.72 -23.18
N LEU A 683 3.69 32.61 -22.10
CA LEU A 683 2.42 33.30 -21.89
C LEU A 683 2.38 33.93 -20.50
N THR A 684 1.53 34.95 -20.32
CA THR A 684 1.24 35.52 -19.00
C THR A 684 -0.12 35.03 -18.53
N VAL A 685 -0.23 34.64 -17.27
CA VAL A 685 -1.47 34.23 -16.64
C VAL A 685 -1.79 35.21 -15.51
N THR A 686 -2.93 35.88 -15.63
CA THR A 686 -3.41 36.85 -14.65
C THR A 686 -4.52 36.25 -13.82
N THR A 687 -4.36 36.26 -12.50
CA THR A 687 -5.40 35.91 -11.55
C THR A 687 -5.90 37.15 -10.83
N THR A 688 -7.21 37.35 -10.79
CA THR A 688 -7.84 38.50 -10.16
C THR A 688 -8.83 38.03 -9.10
N LEU A 689 -8.59 38.40 -7.84
CA LEU A 689 -9.56 38.29 -6.77
C LEU A 689 -10.31 39.62 -6.64
N THR A 690 -11.63 39.59 -6.74
CA THR A 690 -12.49 40.78 -6.67
C THR A 690 -13.46 40.69 -5.50
N VAL A 691 -13.49 41.73 -4.67
CA VAL A 691 -14.52 41.90 -3.63
C VAL A 691 -15.61 42.82 -4.19
N PRO A 692 -16.88 42.39 -4.29
CA PRO A 692 -17.99 43.23 -4.73
C PRO A 692 -18.15 44.49 -3.88
N ALA A 693 -18.73 45.55 -4.45
CA ALA A 693 -18.92 46.83 -3.75
C ALA A 693 -19.79 46.73 -2.48
N HIS A 694 -20.68 45.74 -2.42
CA HIS A 694 -21.51 45.43 -1.24
C HIS A 694 -20.93 44.29 -0.37
N GLY A 695 -19.74 43.80 -0.70
CA GLY A 695 -19.05 42.75 0.04
C GLY A 695 -18.31 43.28 1.25
N THR A 696 -17.54 42.41 1.90
CA THR A 696 -16.68 42.75 3.04
C THR A 696 -15.22 42.56 2.72
N THR A 697 -14.35 43.30 3.42
CA THR A 697 -12.91 43.27 3.18
C THR A 697 -12.37 41.85 3.25
N ALA A 698 -11.64 41.44 2.21
CA ALA A 698 -10.84 40.22 2.22
C ALA A 698 -9.46 40.53 2.80
N GLU A 699 -8.98 39.74 3.74
CA GLU A 699 -7.69 39.94 4.41
C GLU A 699 -6.78 38.73 4.24
N GLY A 700 -5.45 38.93 4.27
CA GLY A 700 -4.45 37.87 4.18
C GLY A 700 -4.55 37.06 2.89
N ILE A 701 -4.72 37.73 1.74
CA ILE A 701 -4.95 37.07 0.46
C ILE A 701 -3.65 36.39 0.02
N ASN A 702 -3.70 35.10 -0.25
CA ASN A 702 -2.62 34.35 -0.84
C ASN A 702 -3.12 33.68 -2.13
N MET A 703 -2.58 34.10 -3.27
CA MET A 703 -2.92 33.56 -4.59
C MET A 703 -1.80 32.67 -5.13
N THR A 704 -2.16 31.48 -5.56
CA THR A 704 -1.28 30.49 -6.20
C THR A 704 -1.80 30.13 -7.58
N LEU A 705 -0.89 29.80 -8.49
CA LEU A 705 -1.23 29.25 -9.81
C LEU A 705 -0.59 27.86 -9.93
N ALA A 706 -1.36 26.90 -10.42
CA ALA A 706 -0.90 25.57 -10.78
C ALA A 706 -1.06 25.35 -12.29
N ALA A 707 -0.03 24.79 -12.92
CA ALA A 707 -0.03 24.36 -14.31
C ALA A 707 0.37 22.88 -14.41
N PRO A 708 -0.04 22.15 -15.46
CA PRO A 708 0.35 20.75 -15.67
C PRO A 708 1.87 20.59 -15.82
N SER A 709 2.36 19.36 -15.65
CA SER A 709 3.79 19.02 -15.80
C SER A 709 4.34 19.50 -17.14
N GLY A 710 5.51 20.15 -17.11
CA GLY A 710 6.24 20.63 -18.28
C GLY A 710 6.11 22.13 -18.54
N PHE A 711 5.21 22.85 -17.87
CA PHE A 711 5.27 24.32 -17.82
C PHE A 711 6.36 24.79 -16.85
N VAL A 712 7.14 25.80 -17.24
CA VAL A 712 8.20 26.40 -16.41
C VAL A 712 7.75 27.80 -15.97
N TYR A 713 7.71 28.06 -14.66
CA TYR A 713 7.35 29.36 -14.07
C TYR A 713 7.78 29.42 -12.61
N ASP A 714 7.83 30.61 -12.04
CA ASP A 714 7.97 30.79 -10.59
C ASP A 714 6.63 30.48 -9.90
N ALA A 715 6.54 29.32 -9.25
CA ALA A 715 5.34 28.88 -8.57
C ALA A 715 5.13 29.54 -7.19
N GLN A 716 5.97 30.50 -6.80
CA GLN A 716 5.81 31.16 -5.51
C GLN A 716 4.45 31.88 -5.42
N PRO A 717 3.78 31.80 -4.25
CA PRO A 717 2.52 32.49 -4.07
C PRO A 717 2.68 34.02 -4.06
N GLN A 718 1.70 34.72 -4.61
CA GLN A 718 1.62 36.19 -4.53
C GLN A 718 0.63 36.59 -3.44
N VAL A 719 1.13 37.32 -2.44
CA VAL A 719 0.40 37.62 -1.20
C VAL A 719 0.02 39.11 -1.14
N PHE A 720 -1.20 39.39 -0.68
CA PHE A 720 -1.76 40.74 -0.54
C PHE A 720 -2.35 40.91 0.87
N GLY A 721 -2.15 42.09 1.46
CA GLY A 721 -2.59 42.36 2.83
C GLY A 721 -4.11 42.38 3.00
N ALA A 722 -4.81 43.27 2.28
CA ALA A 722 -6.27 43.35 2.30
C ALA A 722 -6.83 43.92 0.99
N VAL A 723 -8.02 43.45 0.59
CA VAL A 723 -8.80 43.94 -0.56
C VAL A 723 -10.14 44.46 -0.05
N MET A 724 -10.34 45.77 -0.17
CA MET A 724 -11.56 46.44 0.29
C MET A 724 -12.76 46.18 -0.64
N PRO A 725 -14.00 46.38 -0.16
CA PRO A 725 -15.20 46.30 -1.01
C PRO A 725 -15.09 47.15 -2.27
N GLY A 726 -15.40 46.56 -3.43
CA GLY A 726 -15.31 47.19 -4.74
C GLY A 726 -13.89 47.21 -5.35
N GLN A 727 -12.89 46.63 -4.68
CA GLN A 727 -11.50 46.56 -5.16
C GLN A 727 -11.13 45.14 -5.60
N SER A 728 -9.93 45.00 -6.18
CA SER A 728 -9.37 43.70 -6.58
C SER A 728 -7.89 43.61 -6.27
N ALA A 729 -7.42 42.40 -5.96
CA ALA A 729 -6.01 42.04 -6.00
C ALA A 729 -5.72 41.29 -7.30
N VAL A 730 -4.55 41.56 -7.90
CA VAL A 730 -4.15 40.98 -9.18
C VAL A 730 -2.77 40.34 -9.01
N ALA A 731 -2.68 39.04 -9.27
CA ALA A 731 -1.43 38.30 -9.36
C ALA A 731 -1.15 37.90 -10.81
N THR A 732 0.11 37.90 -11.20
CA THR A 732 0.53 37.58 -12.58
C THR A 732 1.73 36.65 -12.58
N TRP A 733 1.65 35.57 -13.37
CA TRP A 733 2.74 34.64 -13.60
C TRP A 733 3.10 34.60 -15.08
N THR A 734 4.40 34.53 -15.40
CA THR A 734 4.88 34.24 -16.76
C THR A 734 5.25 32.76 -16.82
N LEU A 735 4.62 32.03 -17.75
CA LEU A 735 4.79 30.60 -17.94
C LEU A 735 5.41 30.34 -19.30
N THR A 736 6.43 29.47 -19.35
CA THR A 736 6.94 28.89 -20.60
C THR A 736 6.22 27.58 -20.88
N ALA A 737 5.64 27.43 -22.07
CA ALA A 737 4.89 26.25 -22.47
C ALA A 737 5.81 25.02 -22.68
N PRO A 738 5.33 23.79 -22.38
CA PRO A 738 6.13 22.58 -22.52
C PRO A 738 6.64 22.42 -23.95
N SER A 739 7.90 22.02 -24.08
CA SER A 739 8.53 21.75 -25.36
C SER A 739 8.29 20.33 -25.86
N ALA A 740 7.77 19.39 -25.08
CA ALA A 740 7.70 17.96 -25.43
C ALA A 740 6.56 17.58 -26.40
N ALA A 741 5.37 18.15 -26.25
CA ALA A 741 4.22 17.81 -27.10
C ALA A 741 3.15 18.92 -27.12
N ALA A 742 2.40 19.00 -28.22
CA ALA A 742 1.17 19.79 -28.28
C ALA A 742 0.09 19.16 -27.39
N SER A 743 -0.68 19.98 -26.69
CA SER A 743 -1.67 19.51 -25.71
C SER A 743 -2.68 20.61 -25.36
N THR A 744 -3.78 20.23 -24.70
CA THR A 744 -4.65 21.17 -23.99
C THR A 744 -4.26 21.17 -22.52
N ALA A 745 -3.92 22.34 -21.97
CA ALA A 745 -3.51 22.48 -20.59
C ALA A 745 -4.54 23.25 -19.75
N THR A 746 -4.89 22.70 -18.59
CA THR A 746 -5.73 23.36 -17.58
C THR A 746 -4.84 24.09 -16.59
N LEU A 747 -4.97 25.41 -16.53
CA LEU A 747 -4.32 26.28 -15.55
C LEU A 747 -5.30 26.53 -14.41
N THR A 748 -4.91 26.27 -13.17
CA THR A 748 -5.76 26.49 -12.01
C THR A 748 -5.19 27.58 -11.11
N ALA A 749 -5.96 28.65 -10.92
CA ALA A 749 -5.71 29.61 -9.86
C ALA A 749 -6.45 29.22 -8.57
N THR A 750 -5.78 29.39 -7.43
CA THR A 750 -6.38 29.27 -6.10
C THR A 750 -6.10 30.53 -5.30
N ALA A 751 -7.09 31.05 -4.59
CA ALA A 751 -6.95 32.16 -3.66
C ALA A 751 -7.47 31.77 -2.28
N THR A 752 -6.66 31.97 -1.25
CA THR A 752 -7.05 31.85 0.16
C THR A 752 -7.07 33.22 0.81
N TYR A 753 -8.06 33.51 1.64
CA TYR A 753 -8.21 34.82 2.31
C TYR A 753 -9.18 34.69 3.50
N ALA A 754 -9.30 35.71 4.34
CA ALA A 754 -10.29 35.79 5.40
C ALA A 754 -11.36 36.85 5.11
N GLN A 755 -12.63 36.57 5.41
CA GLN A 755 -13.74 37.54 5.42
C GLN A 755 -14.61 37.29 6.65
N HIS A 756 -14.89 38.34 7.43
CA HIS A 756 -15.60 38.22 8.72
C HIS A 756 -14.95 37.21 9.68
N ASP A 757 -13.62 37.20 9.73
CA ASP A 757 -12.85 36.23 10.51
C ASP A 757 -13.08 34.76 10.09
N VAL A 758 -13.61 34.50 8.88
CA VAL A 758 -13.76 33.15 8.32
C VAL A 758 -12.79 32.98 7.16
N ALA A 759 -11.95 31.94 7.21
CA ALA A 759 -11.09 31.58 6.08
C ALA A 759 -11.93 31.09 4.90
N GLN A 760 -11.60 31.59 3.71
CA GLN A 760 -12.26 31.36 2.44
C GLN A 760 -11.25 30.81 1.44
N ILE A 761 -11.72 29.95 0.53
CA ILE A 761 -10.95 29.45 -0.60
C ILE A 761 -11.76 29.60 -1.88
N LEU A 762 -11.11 30.12 -2.92
CA LEU A 762 -11.66 30.19 -4.27
C LEU A 762 -10.72 29.47 -5.22
N ARG A 763 -11.30 28.74 -6.18
CA ARG A 763 -10.56 28.03 -7.24
C ARG A 763 -11.22 28.33 -8.58
N GLN A 764 -10.42 28.65 -9.58
CA GLN A 764 -10.89 28.90 -10.95
C GLN A 764 -9.90 28.31 -11.95
N ASP A 765 -10.45 27.67 -12.99
CA ASP A 765 -9.67 27.09 -14.07
C ASP A 765 -9.76 27.93 -15.35
N ALA A 766 -8.69 27.90 -16.14
CA ALA A 766 -8.66 28.33 -17.54
C ALA A 766 -7.95 27.30 -18.42
N GLN A 767 -8.33 27.24 -19.68
CA GLN A 767 -7.70 26.36 -20.67
C GLN A 767 -6.76 27.16 -21.57
N VAL A 768 -5.59 26.59 -21.87
CA VAL A 768 -4.67 27.07 -22.91
C VAL A 768 -4.27 25.91 -23.82
N GLN A 769 -4.26 26.15 -25.13
CA GLN A 769 -3.76 25.19 -26.10
C GLN A 769 -2.25 25.37 -26.30
N VAL A 770 -1.48 24.29 -26.17
CA VAL A 770 -0.07 24.23 -26.56
C VAL A 770 -0.01 23.67 -27.98
N SER A 771 0.42 24.49 -28.94
CA SER A 771 0.47 24.12 -30.36
C SER A 771 1.90 23.87 -30.85
N ASN A 772 2.05 23.02 -31.87
CA ASN A 772 3.32 22.89 -32.59
C ASN A 772 3.61 24.17 -33.42
N PRO A 773 4.89 24.53 -33.64
CA PRO A 773 5.22 25.50 -34.68
C PRO A 773 4.90 24.93 -36.08
N PRO A 774 4.77 25.77 -37.12
CA PRO A 774 4.57 25.30 -38.48
C PRO A 774 5.77 24.45 -38.95
N PRO A 775 5.54 23.33 -39.66
CA PRO A 775 6.63 22.52 -40.19
C PRO A 775 7.40 23.27 -41.30
N PRO A 776 8.73 23.07 -41.42
CA PRO A 776 9.53 23.64 -42.49
C PRO A 776 9.07 23.17 -43.88
N THR A 777 9.28 24.01 -44.91
CA THR A 777 8.90 23.73 -46.31
C THR A 777 10.05 24.01 -47.27
N GLY A 778 10.17 23.21 -48.33
CA GLY A 778 11.23 23.39 -49.33
C GLY A 778 12.63 23.05 -48.79
N VAL A 779 13.65 23.73 -49.30
CA VAL A 779 15.03 23.59 -48.81
C VAL A 779 15.30 24.72 -47.82
N THR A 780 15.63 24.39 -46.57
CA THR A 780 15.77 25.37 -45.49
C THR A 780 16.99 25.08 -44.63
N ASP A 781 17.74 26.12 -44.29
CA ASP A 781 18.85 26.02 -43.36
C ASP A 781 18.32 25.97 -41.93
N VAL A 782 18.81 25.05 -41.11
CA VAL A 782 18.32 24.83 -39.75
C VAL A 782 18.49 26.08 -38.88
N SER A 783 19.53 26.88 -39.10
CA SER A 783 19.78 28.13 -38.38
C SER A 783 18.74 29.23 -38.65
N ASP A 784 17.86 29.07 -39.64
CA ASP A 784 16.73 29.99 -39.89
C ASP A 784 15.42 29.52 -39.24
N LEU A 785 15.39 28.31 -38.64
CA LEU A 785 14.17 27.72 -38.09
C LEU A 785 13.93 28.06 -36.63
N ASP A 786 12.66 28.17 -36.23
CA ASP A 786 12.27 28.20 -34.83
C ASP A 786 12.62 26.86 -34.15
N PHE A 787 13.38 26.92 -33.06
CA PHE A 787 13.64 25.75 -32.22
C PHE A 787 12.48 25.55 -31.24
N VAL A 788 12.10 24.29 -31.04
CA VAL A 788 11.11 23.89 -30.03
C VAL A 788 11.74 23.82 -28.64
N ALA A 789 13.00 23.39 -28.60
CA ALA A 789 13.87 23.41 -27.43
C ALA A 789 15.32 23.52 -27.89
N SER A 790 16.17 24.08 -27.04
CA SER A 790 17.61 24.01 -27.21
C SER A 790 18.30 24.02 -25.85
N THR A 791 19.23 23.11 -25.63
CA THR A 791 20.14 23.10 -24.48
C THR A 791 21.57 23.11 -24.97
N ASN A 792 22.44 23.74 -24.19
CA ASN A 792 23.87 23.86 -24.49
C ASN A 792 24.65 23.76 -23.19
N GLY A 793 25.83 23.14 -23.19
CA GLY A 793 26.63 22.99 -21.97
C GLY A 793 27.24 24.31 -21.49
N TRP A 794 27.50 25.23 -22.41
CA TRP A 794 28.01 26.57 -22.13
C TRP A 794 27.50 27.57 -23.16
N GLY A 795 27.04 28.73 -22.69
CA GLY A 795 26.43 29.75 -23.55
C GLY A 795 25.09 29.33 -24.17
N PRO A 796 24.41 30.21 -24.91
CA PRO A 796 23.31 29.81 -25.79
C PRO A 796 23.83 29.06 -27.03
N VAL A 797 22.95 28.34 -27.73
CA VAL A 797 23.25 27.85 -29.09
C VAL A 797 23.29 29.04 -30.04
N GLU A 798 24.40 29.20 -30.74
CA GLU A 798 24.61 30.32 -31.66
C GLU A 798 24.15 29.97 -33.07
N ARG A 799 23.63 30.95 -33.79
CA ARG A 799 23.12 30.80 -35.16
C ARG A 799 24.06 31.51 -36.11
N ASP A 800 24.59 30.75 -37.07
CA ASP A 800 25.55 31.19 -38.09
C ASP A 800 26.88 31.71 -37.51
N GLU A 801 27.14 31.44 -36.23
CA GLU A 801 28.33 31.78 -35.46
C GLU A 801 28.73 30.59 -34.57
N SER A 802 30.02 30.45 -34.24
CA SER A 802 30.57 29.49 -33.27
C SER A 802 30.11 29.85 -31.85
N VAL A 803 30.29 28.95 -30.89
CA VAL A 803 29.97 29.26 -29.49
C VAL A 803 31.01 30.23 -28.88
N GLY A 804 30.62 31.48 -28.58
CA GLY A 804 31.57 32.54 -28.18
C GLY A 804 31.69 32.84 -26.69
N GLY A 805 30.62 32.61 -25.92
CA GLY A 805 30.52 33.13 -24.57
C GLY A 805 29.18 32.90 -23.87
N THR A 806 28.71 33.90 -23.14
CA THR A 806 27.49 33.80 -22.29
C THR A 806 26.30 34.53 -22.88
N ASN A 807 26.51 35.41 -23.86
CA ASN A 807 25.45 36.19 -24.48
C ASN A 807 25.23 35.70 -25.90
N ALA A 808 23.99 35.73 -26.38
CA ALA A 808 23.72 35.38 -27.77
C ALA A 808 24.42 36.34 -28.75
N GLY A 809 24.98 35.81 -29.83
CA GLY A 809 25.67 36.54 -30.89
C GLY A 809 27.05 37.07 -30.50
N ASP A 810 27.71 36.42 -29.53
CA ASP A 810 29.10 36.72 -29.16
C ASP A 810 30.14 35.78 -29.80
N GLY A 811 29.67 34.92 -30.72
CA GLY A 811 30.44 33.91 -31.44
C GLY A 811 31.36 34.42 -32.54
N GLY A 812 32.34 33.60 -32.90
CA GLY A 812 33.17 33.79 -34.10
C GLY A 812 32.52 33.18 -35.34
N PRO A 813 33.15 33.26 -36.52
CA PRO A 813 32.71 32.50 -37.68
C PRO A 813 32.88 30.99 -37.45
N LEU A 814 31.85 30.19 -37.75
CA LEU A 814 31.91 28.72 -37.75
C LEU A 814 33.06 28.24 -38.66
N THR A 815 34.10 27.64 -38.08
CA THR A 815 35.31 27.27 -38.82
C THR A 815 35.79 25.89 -38.39
N ILE A 816 35.85 24.95 -39.35
CA ILE A 816 36.34 23.58 -39.10
C ILE A 816 37.52 23.29 -40.03
N ASP A 817 38.69 22.98 -39.46
CA ASP A 817 39.94 22.68 -40.18
C ASP A 817 40.27 23.76 -41.23
N GLY A 818 40.16 25.02 -40.81
CA GLY A 818 40.42 26.21 -41.61
C GLY A 818 39.35 26.54 -42.68
N THR A 819 38.25 25.78 -42.75
CA THR A 819 37.13 26.06 -43.67
C THR A 819 36.03 26.82 -42.95
N VAL A 820 35.73 28.04 -43.42
CA VAL A 820 34.66 28.88 -42.86
C VAL A 820 33.31 28.51 -43.47
N TYR A 821 32.30 28.35 -42.61
CA TYR A 821 30.92 28.03 -42.98
C TYR A 821 29.99 29.21 -42.67
N PRO A 822 29.34 29.81 -43.68
CA PRO A 822 28.47 30.97 -43.45
C PRO A 822 27.14 30.67 -42.75
N LYS A 823 26.73 29.40 -42.69
CA LYS A 823 25.47 28.97 -42.09
C LYS A 823 25.72 27.78 -41.17
N GLY A 824 25.06 27.75 -40.02
CA GLY A 824 25.17 26.63 -39.09
C GLY A 824 24.75 26.95 -37.68
N LEU A 825 25.03 26.01 -36.77
CA LEU A 825 24.82 26.17 -35.34
C LEU A 825 26.13 25.95 -34.60
N GLY A 826 26.53 26.93 -33.78
CA GLY A 826 27.62 26.77 -32.82
C GLY A 826 27.07 26.28 -31.48
N THR A 827 27.64 25.20 -30.96
CA THR A 827 27.20 24.58 -29.70
C THR A 827 28.39 24.26 -28.80
N ASN A 828 28.14 24.06 -27.50
CA ASN A 828 29.07 23.45 -26.58
C ASN A 828 28.46 22.18 -25.98
N SER A 829 29.21 21.08 -25.96
CA SER A 829 28.74 19.81 -25.41
C SER A 829 28.37 19.93 -23.91
N VAL A 830 27.46 19.15 -23.35
CA VAL A 830 26.41 18.39 -24.03
C VAL A 830 25.33 19.36 -24.52
N SER A 831 24.95 19.24 -25.79
CA SER A 831 23.92 20.09 -26.41
C SER A 831 22.84 19.25 -27.08
N ASP A 832 21.64 19.85 -27.21
CA ASP A 832 20.50 19.28 -27.94
C ASP A 832 19.69 20.43 -28.55
N VAL A 833 19.46 20.40 -29.86
CA VAL A 833 18.60 21.34 -30.58
C VAL A 833 17.44 20.59 -31.21
N THR A 834 16.22 20.85 -30.73
CA THR A 834 15.00 20.19 -31.15
C THR A 834 14.20 21.04 -32.15
N ILE A 835 13.84 20.44 -33.29
CA ILE A 835 13.07 21.06 -34.38
C ILE A 835 11.84 20.20 -34.68
N TYR A 836 10.67 20.81 -34.79
CA TYR A 836 9.46 20.11 -35.23
C TYR A 836 9.37 20.10 -36.75
N LEU A 837 9.37 18.90 -37.33
CA LEU A 837 9.29 18.67 -38.77
C LEU A 837 7.88 18.33 -39.25
N GLY A 838 7.01 17.82 -38.36
CA GLY A 838 5.63 17.46 -38.67
C GLY A 838 5.48 16.39 -39.77
N GLY A 839 6.51 15.56 -39.98
CA GLY A 839 6.57 14.58 -41.07
C GLY A 839 6.77 15.20 -42.46
N ASN A 840 7.04 16.50 -42.55
CA ASN A 840 7.10 17.23 -43.82
C ASN A 840 8.47 17.15 -44.52
N CYS A 841 9.51 16.74 -43.80
CA CYS A 841 10.88 16.67 -44.30
C CYS A 841 11.29 15.25 -44.68
N SER A 842 12.17 15.12 -45.67
CA SER A 842 12.68 13.83 -46.15
C SER A 842 14.17 13.66 -45.94
N LYS A 843 14.94 14.74 -45.74
CA LYS A 843 16.41 14.66 -45.64
C LYS A 843 17.01 15.79 -44.82
N LEU A 844 18.02 15.46 -44.01
CA LEU A 844 19.01 16.39 -43.47
C LEU A 844 20.38 16.10 -44.11
N VAL A 845 21.11 17.15 -44.49
CA VAL A 845 22.55 17.10 -44.81
C VAL A 845 23.26 18.15 -43.98
N THR A 846 24.37 17.80 -43.35
CA THR A 846 25.17 18.73 -42.55
C THR A 846 26.63 18.27 -42.54
N THR A 847 27.53 19.20 -42.30
CA THR A 847 28.93 18.94 -41.98
C THR A 847 29.13 19.25 -40.49
N VAL A 848 29.85 18.41 -39.77
CA VAL A 848 30.09 18.58 -38.33
C VAL A 848 31.57 18.54 -38.01
N GLY A 849 31.96 19.25 -36.96
CA GLY A 849 33.33 19.29 -36.46
C GLY A 849 33.46 20.16 -35.23
N ASN A 850 34.59 20.06 -34.55
CA ASN A 850 34.96 21.00 -33.49
C ASN A 850 35.44 22.30 -34.13
N ASP A 851 34.97 23.44 -33.65
CA ASP A 851 35.37 24.76 -34.13
C ASP A 851 36.87 25.01 -33.87
N ASP A 852 37.51 25.71 -34.80
CA ASP A 852 38.93 26.06 -34.72
C ASP A 852 39.25 27.00 -33.53
N ASP A 853 38.26 27.72 -32.98
CA ASP A 853 38.39 28.60 -31.81
C ASP A 853 38.78 27.84 -30.53
N ALA A 854 38.36 26.59 -30.41
CA ALA A 854 38.67 25.69 -29.31
C ALA A 854 40.04 24.99 -29.46
N GLY A 855 40.72 25.20 -30.59
CA GLY A 855 42.01 24.59 -30.90
C GLY A 855 41.95 23.07 -31.00
N THR A 856 42.96 22.36 -30.48
CA THR A 856 43.10 20.91 -30.65
C THR A 856 42.68 20.08 -29.43
N SER A 857 41.97 20.69 -28.49
CA SER A 857 41.69 20.06 -27.17
C SER A 857 40.30 19.44 -27.06
N GLY A 858 39.36 19.82 -27.92
CA GLY A 858 37.99 19.29 -27.92
C GLY A 858 37.91 17.81 -28.31
N SER A 859 36.90 17.13 -27.77
CA SER A 859 36.60 15.70 -27.91
C SER A 859 35.09 15.49 -27.78
N GLU A 860 34.40 15.41 -28.91
CA GLU A 860 32.93 15.40 -28.89
C GLU A 860 32.33 14.39 -29.88
N THR A 861 31.02 14.17 -29.81
CA THR A 861 30.27 13.28 -30.71
C THR A 861 29.02 13.99 -31.22
N PHE A 862 28.69 13.80 -32.50
CA PHE A 862 27.48 14.36 -33.10
C PHE A 862 26.48 13.26 -33.41
N SER A 863 25.23 13.46 -33.07
CA SER A 863 24.13 12.54 -33.37
C SER A 863 22.90 13.28 -33.88
N VAL A 864 22.29 12.74 -34.93
CA VAL A 864 21.01 13.17 -35.48
C VAL A 864 19.96 12.15 -35.05
N LEU A 865 18.97 12.58 -34.27
CA LEU A 865 17.87 11.73 -33.83
C LEU A 865 16.57 12.17 -34.49
N GLY A 866 15.74 11.21 -34.92
CA GLY A 866 14.38 11.44 -35.35
C GLY A 866 13.42 10.68 -34.46
N ASP A 867 12.48 11.39 -33.84
CA ASP A 867 11.51 10.84 -32.87
C ASP A 867 12.19 9.97 -31.80
N GLY A 868 13.33 10.45 -31.27
CA GLY A 868 14.13 9.77 -30.24
C GLY A 868 15.01 8.62 -30.73
N LYS A 869 15.06 8.33 -32.04
CA LYS A 869 15.92 7.27 -32.62
C LYS A 869 17.09 7.87 -33.36
N THR A 870 18.32 7.40 -33.08
CA THR A 870 19.51 7.81 -33.82
C THR A 870 19.41 7.40 -35.29
N LEU A 871 19.46 8.38 -36.18
CA LEU A 871 19.42 8.21 -37.63
C LEU A 871 20.82 8.29 -38.26
N ALA A 872 21.68 9.14 -37.70
CA ALA A 872 23.08 9.28 -38.09
C ALA A 872 23.91 9.70 -36.86
N ALA A 873 25.17 9.28 -36.78
CA ALA A 873 26.08 9.70 -35.73
C ALA A 873 27.54 9.61 -36.19
N THR A 874 28.41 10.42 -35.60
CA THR A 874 29.86 10.31 -35.75
C THR A 874 30.43 9.34 -34.70
N LYS A 875 31.69 8.96 -34.88
CA LYS A 875 32.55 8.58 -33.75
C LYS A 875 33.01 9.87 -33.02
N THR A 876 33.86 9.74 -32.01
CA THR A 876 34.52 10.90 -31.41
C THR A 876 35.25 11.72 -32.50
N VAL A 877 34.97 13.02 -32.53
CA VAL A 877 35.60 14.05 -33.34
C VAL A 877 36.51 14.85 -32.42
N LYS A 878 37.75 15.11 -32.82
CA LYS A 878 38.70 15.88 -32.03
C LYS A 878 39.00 17.23 -32.65
N GLY A 879 39.45 18.17 -31.82
CA GLY A 879 39.96 19.46 -32.30
C GLY A 879 41.08 19.28 -33.34
N GLY A 880 40.89 19.88 -34.53
CA GLY A 880 41.80 19.76 -35.67
C GLY A 880 41.60 18.52 -36.56
N ASP A 881 40.59 17.67 -36.30
CA ASP A 881 40.17 16.65 -37.25
C ASP A 881 39.46 17.30 -38.46
N PRO A 882 39.54 16.70 -39.66
CA PRO A 882 38.80 17.18 -40.81
C PRO A 882 37.29 17.04 -40.59
N ALA A 883 36.53 18.00 -41.12
CA ALA A 883 35.08 18.04 -41.00
C ALA A 883 34.40 16.75 -41.55
N GLN A 884 33.38 16.26 -40.84
CA GLN A 884 32.66 15.04 -41.21
C GLN A 884 31.27 15.35 -41.75
N GLN A 885 30.87 14.73 -42.86
CA GLN A 885 29.51 14.90 -43.39
C GLN A 885 28.55 13.89 -42.76
N LEU A 886 27.41 14.38 -42.25
CA LEU A 886 26.28 13.57 -41.82
C LEU A 886 25.09 13.75 -42.78
N THR A 887 24.35 12.67 -42.99
CA THR A 887 23.10 12.67 -43.75
C THR A 887 22.11 11.76 -43.07
N ALA A 888 20.87 12.21 -42.90
CA ALA A 888 19.78 11.44 -42.29
C ALA A 888 18.54 11.46 -43.18
N ASP A 889 17.86 10.30 -43.27
CA ASP A 889 16.51 10.19 -43.86
C ASP A 889 15.48 10.62 -42.81
N LEU A 890 14.69 11.63 -43.14
CA LEU A 890 13.70 12.22 -42.23
C LEU A 890 12.26 11.85 -42.60
N THR A 891 12.06 10.94 -43.55
CA THR A 891 10.73 10.61 -44.06
C THR A 891 9.81 10.17 -42.92
N GLY A 892 8.75 10.95 -42.69
CA GLY A 892 7.75 10.70 -41.65
C GLY A 892 8.13 11.12 -40.23
N VAL A 893 9.37 11.61 -40.02
CA VAL A 893 9.88 12.07 -38.72
C VAL A 893 9.10 13.30 -38.26
N GLN A 894 8.60 13.28 -37.03
CA GLN A 894 7.85 14.39 -36.45
C GLN A 894 8.76 15.43 -35.80
N THR A 895 9.78 14.96 -35.08
CA THR A 895 10.73 15.79 -34.33
C THR A 895 12.16 15.37 -34.63
N LEU A 896 13.03 16.35 -34.86
CA LEU A 896 14.45 16.19 -35.13
C LEU A 896 15.25 16.78 -33.98
N ASP A 897 16.21 16.02 -33.46
CA ASP A 897 17.15 16.46 -32.43
C ASP A 897 18.58 16.40 -32.99
N LEU A 898 19.32 17.50 -32.85
CA LEU A 898 20.74 17.61 -33.17
C LEU A 898 21.53 17.64 -31.86
N VAL A 899 22.17 16.52 -31.53
CA VAL A 899 22.78 16.27 -30.22
C VAL A 899 24.30 16.27 -30.33
N VAL A 900 24.97 17.02 -29.45
CA VAL A 900 26.42 16.94 -29.24
C VAL A 900 26.71 16.35 -27.88
N GLY A 901 27.42 15.22 -27.83
CA GLY A 901 27.87 14.57 -26.59
C GLY A 901 29.35 14.82 -26.31
N ASP A 902 29.75 14.74 -25.04
CA ASP A 902 31.08 15.10 -24.50
C ASP A 902 32.16 13.99 -24.60
N ALA A 903 31.89 12.96 -25.40
CA ALA A 903 32.73 11.76 -25.58
C ALA A 903 33.23 11.06 -24.28
N GLY A 904 32.67 11.38 -23.12
CA GLY A 904 33.02 10.82 -21.82
C GLY A 904 34.20 11.49 -21.08
N ASP A 905 34.77 12.60 -21.56
CA ASP A 905 35.83 13.37 -20.87
C ASP A 905 35.41 14.77 -20.39
N GLY A 906 34.13 15.10 -20.53
CA GLY A 906 33.54 16.37 -20.12
C GLY A 906 33.70 17.45 -21.19
N ASN A 907 32.97 18.55 -21.06
CA ASN A 907 32.70 19.47 -22.17
C ASN A 907 33.73 20.57 -22.46
N ALA A 908 34.92 20.48 -21.86
CA ALA A 908 35.91 21.53 -21.97
C ALA A 908 36.50 21.57 -23.38
N TYR A 909 36.40 22.71 -24.06
CA TYR A 909 36.85 22.92 -25.44
C TYR A 909 36.07 22.13 -26.51
N ASP A 910 34.93 21.53 -26.16
CA ASP A 910 34.03 20.87 -27.11
C ASP A 910 33.11 21.91 -27.74
N HIS A 911 33.64 22.68 -28.67
CA HIS A 911 32.89 23.72 -29.37
C HIS A 911 32.37 23.13 -30.68
N GLY A 912 31.28 22.38 -30.60
CA GLY A 912 30.75 21.64 -31.72
C GLY A 912 29.94 22.47 -32.71
N ASP A 913 30.39 22.45 -33.96
CA ASP A 913 29.74 23.11 -35.08
C ASP A 913 28.88 22.14 -35.90
N TRP A 914 27.60 22.48 -36.05
CA TRP A 914 26.77 21.96 -37.12
C TRP A 914 26.84 22.93 -38.30
N ALA A 915 27.78 22.70 -39.22
CA ALA A 915 28.00 23.50 -40.42
C ALA A 915 27.06 23.14 -41.58
N ASN A 916 26.47 24.15 -42.21
CA ASN A 916 25.46 24.05 -43.26
C ASN A 916 24.38 22.94 -43.07
N PRO A 917 23.72 22.85 -41.90
CA PRO A 917 22.66 21.89 -41.66
C PRO A 917 21.42 22.30 -42.46
N GLN A 918 21.12 21.53 -43.50
CA GLN A 918 20.06 21.85 -44.45
C GLN A 918 19.03 20.73 -44.52
N LEU A 919 17.77 21.12 -44.36
CA LEU A 919 16.61 20.25 -44.49
C LEU A 919 16.04 20.32 -45.90
N THR A 920 15.60 19.18 -46.42
CA THR A 920 14.77 19.09 -47.63
C THR A 920 13.38 18.62 -47.24
N CYS A 921 12.37 19.46 -47.48
CA CYS A 921 10.98 19.25 -47.09
C CYS A 921 10.02 19.46 -48.25
N ALA A 922 8.80 18.94 -48.12
CA ALA A 922 7.75 19.17 -49.10
C ALA A 922 7.44 20.67 -49.23
N GLY A 923 7.09 21.08 -50.45
CA GLY A 923 6.79 22.47 -50.80
C GLY A 923 5.33 22.85 -50.59
#